data_AF-A0A8H3HUQ7-F1
#
_entry.id   AF-A0A8H3HUQ7-F1
#
_cell.length_a   1.000
_cell.length_b   1.000
_cell.length_c   1.000
_cell.angle_alpha   90.00
_cell.angle_beta   90.00
_cell.angle_gamma   90.00
#
_symmetry.space_group_name_H-M   'P 1'
#
loop_
_entity.id
_entity.type
_entity.pdbx_description
1 polymer ?
#
loop_
_entity_poly.entity_id
_entity_poly.type
_entity_poly.pdbx_seq_one_letter_code
_entity_poly.pdbx_strand_id
1 'polypeptide(L)'
;MEPIPKTNRSDAEMTEPSLIGRSLPNSGLLICPEDNDEPMHYGEGGEICIVGSQVTRGYKGQPDLTALKFHNIEWQGQKIRLYRSGDRGFLRADGRLSICGRLSDREVKLRGFRIDLAELEKGIFRGNPDITMVSVQVLQDSLVAFVVPSAVNCAEVKERISQDVPAHSVPARIIALEKLPMNANGKIDHNQIALLSPLAVGPQKSAQRVTSRQRISRMKLDDDDKMVRTPYPCKALESAVSKLWMEVLSLKSPPADDVTFFEAGGHSILLTELHRRMTNEIVGAKVSLLDVFRNPTIVKQIALIGTVLESNASVFTPPTWTPRSSPHLVASSQEASVSDKSLDDPSGRMAIVGLAGRFPGANDIQEFWETLMEKRGGISNSGSSPTEPMAVGEQFVPRYGLLDDIGAFDAKFWGLSEMEARNLDPQKRMFLDVAHEALQDASIETSKDRSSNIGVFVGEAHNSYKHATKPCHGSSFERRYRSLLDPNISTFTAFHLNLNGPNVTINTACASSLVALNQGVNSIRAKECDVALVGGVSIVFPSKLGGITRVKVAYSLPVANAVHWMRAAMGSVPSDAVAAVVIKPLETAIEAKGYIYSVIEGQAVGTDGSTDKPGFTVPSATGQAATVLRAMRNGNVQPEIDQVCGDTWQRNTSWRRYGGPMA
;
A
#
# COMPACT_ATOMS: atom_id res chain seq x y z
N MET A 1 -9.08 -0.32 -69.48
CA MET A 1 -8.98 1.02 -68.89
C MET A 1 -10.35 1.36 -68.35
N GLU A 2 -10.49 1.49 -67.03
CA GLU A 2 -11.00 2.71 -66.40
C GLU A 2 -10.73 2.65 -64.89
N PRO A 3 -10.49 3.81 -64.24
CA PRO A 3 -9.95 3.91 -62.89
C PRO A 3 -11.03 4.00 -61.81
N ILE A 4 -10.59 3.79 -60.57
CA ILE A 4 -11.32 3.97 -59.31
C ILE A 4 -12.02 5.35 -59.22
N PRO A 5 -13.28 5.44 -58.74
CA PRO A 5 -13.79 6.64 -58.08
C PRO A 5 -13.63 6.55 -56.54
N LYS A 6 -13.04 7.60 -55.97
CA LYS A 6 -12.82 7.84 -54.54
C LYS A 6 -14.08 8.39 -53.85
N THR A 7 -14.31 7.98 -52.61
CA THR A 7 -14.86 8.76 -51.46
C THR A 7 -14.86 7.83 -50.23
N ASN A 8 -14.74 8.24 -48.97
CA ASN A 8 -14.12 9.37 -48.29
C ASN A 8 -13.79 8.83 -46.89
N ARG A 9 -12.70 9.27 -46.25
CA ARG A 9 -12.36 8.87 -44.87
C ARG A 9 -13.39 9.40 -43.86
N SER A 10 -14.07 8.51 -43.15
CA SER A 10 -14.40 8.65 -41.73
C SER A 10 -15.04 7.35 -41.25
N ASP A 11 -14.32 6.56 -40.46
CA ASP A 11 -14.81 5.85 -39.26
C ASP A 11 -13.66 5.01 -38.71
N ALA A 12 -13.16 5.43 -37.55
CA ALA A 12 -12.06 4.81 -36.84
C ALA A 12 -12.50 3.45 -36.27
N GLU A 13 -11.67 2.44 -36.46
CA GLU A 13 -11.85 1.06 -36.02
C GLU A 13 -12.11 0.96 -34.51
N MET A 14 -13.29 0.43 -34.16
CA MET A 14 -13.52 -0.19 -32.86
C MET A 14 -12.72 -1.49 -32.80
N THR A 15 -11.92 -1.69 -31.76
CA THR A 15 -11.32 -2.99 -31.43
C THR A 15 -12.43 -4.04 -31.27
N GLU A 16 -12.50 -5.00 -32.21
CA GLU A 16 -13.47 -6.10 -32.19
C GLU A 16 -13.20 -7.11 -31.05
N PRO A 17 -14.25 -7.71 -30.46
CA PRO A 17 -14.09 -8.86 -29.57
C PRO A 17 -13.43 -10.03 -30.30
N SER A 18 -12.58 -10.79 -29.60
CA SER A 18 -11.87 -11.93 -30.19
C SER A 18 -12.85 -12.99 -30.70
N LEU A 19 -12.84 -13.20 -32.01
CA LEU A 19 -13.71 -14.14 -32.72
C LEU A 19 -13.15 -15.57 -32.57
N ILE A 20 -13.83 -16.44 -31.82
CA ILE A 20 -13.30 -17.78 -31.49
C ILE A 20 -13.82 -18.88 -32.43
N GLY A 21 -14.81 -18.57 -33.29
CA GLY A 21 -15.33 -19.52 -34.29
C GLY A 21 -16.70 -20.09 -33.91
N ARG A 22 -17.00 -21.32 -34.37
CA ARG A 22 -18.29 -22.02 -34.18
C ARG A 22 -18.12 -23.25 -33.28
N SER A 23 -19.24 -23.81 -32.80
CA SER A 23 -19.20 -25.06 -32.03
C SER A 23 -18.66 -26.24 -32.86
N LEU A 24 -18.02 -27.21 -32.20
CA LEU A 24 -17.57 -28.44 -32.82
C LEU A 24 -18.76 -29.37 -33.11
N PRO A 25 -18.65 -30.28 -34.09
CA PRO A 25 -19.66 -31.32 -34.30
C PRO A 25 -20.00 -32.05 -33.00
N ASN A 26 -21.29 -32.30 -32.77
CA ASN A 26 -21.83 -32.93 -31.55
C ASN A 26 -21.68 -32.11 -30.25
N SER A 27 -21.32 -30.82 -30.35
CA SER A 27 -21.38 -29.83 -29.27
C SER A 27 -22.19 -28.60 -29.73
N GLY A 28 -22.98 -28.04 -28.82
CA GLY A 28 -23.74 -26.82 -29.04
C GLY A 28 -23.34 -25.73 -28.06
N LEU A 29 -23.53 -24.48 -28.48
CA LEU A 29 -23.36 -23.29 -27.65
C LEU A 29 -24.71 -22.62 -27.48
N LEU A 30 -25.07 -22.32 -26.24
CA LEU A 30 -26.24 -21.51 -25.88
C LEU A 30 -25.75 -20.27 -25.14
N ILE A 31 -26.50 -19.18 -25.25
CA ILE A 31 -26.30 -17.99 -24.43
C ILE A 31 -27.50 -17.89 -23.51
N CYS A 32 -27.32 -18.01 -22.20
CA CYS A 32 -28.41 -17.95 -21.21
C CYS A 32 -28.25 -16.72 -20.32
N PRO A 33 -29.34 -16.13 -19.81
CA PRO A 33 -29.23 -15.10 -18.77
C PRO A 33 -28.74 -15.71 -17.44
N GLU A 34 -28.41 -14.85 -16.48
CA GLU A 34 -27.79 -15.28 -15.20
C GLU A 34 -28.80 -15.95 -14.26
N ASP A 35 -30.08 -15.65 -14.41
CA ASP A 35 -31.17 -16.01 -13.51
C ASP A 35 -32.02 -17.20 -14.01
N ASN A 36 -31.89 -17.60 -15.27
CA ASN A 36 -32.59 -18.75 -15.83
C ASN A 36 -31.82 -19.40 -16.99
N ASP A 37 -32.23 -20.60 -17.41
CA ASP A 37 -31.58 -21.37 -18.48
C ASP A 37 -32.22 -21.18 -19.87
N GLU A 38 -33.09 -20.20 -20.05
CA GLU A 38 -33.75 -19.93 -21.34
C GLU A 38 -32.75 -19.26 -22.32
N PRO A 39 -32.51 -19.84 -23.50
CA PRO A 39 -31.50 -19.30 -24.41
C PRO A 39 -31.94 -18.00 -25.08
N MET A 40 -31.02 -17.04 -25.12
CA MET A 40 -31.17 -15.71 -25.69
C MET A 40 -31.03 -15.71 -27.22
N HIS A 41 -31.52 -14.65 -27.87
CA HIS A 41 -31.44 -14.48 -29.31
C HIS A 41 -30.02 -14.11 -29.79
N TYR A 42 -29.76 -14.28 -31.09
CA TYR A 42 -28.49 -13.86 -31.70
C TYR A 42 -28.25 -12.36 -31.49
N GLY A 43 -27.02 -12.00 -31.10
CA GLY A 43 -26.62 -10.64 -30.75
C GLY A 43 -26.85 -10.27 -29.29
N GLU A 44 -27.62 -11.05 -28.54
CA GLU A 44 -27.88 -10.81 -27.13
C GLU A 44 -26.79 -11.47 -26.26
N GLY A 45 -26.32 -10.73 -25.26
CA GLY A 45 -25.19 -11.15 -24.43
C GLY A 45 -25.59 -11.70 -23.07
N GLY A 46 -25.14 -12.91 -22.76
CA GLY A 46 -25.40 -13.66 -21.52
C GLY A 46 -24.24 -14.61 -21.19
N GLU A 47 -24.48 -15.56 -20.29
CA GLU A 47 -23.53 -16.64 -19.99
C GLU A 47 -23.40 -17.60 -21.16
N ILE A 48 -22.16 -17.96 -21.50
CA ILE A 48 -21.85 -19.00 -22.48
C ILE A 48 -22.11 -20.36 -21.82
N CYS A 49 -23.07 -21.08 -22.37
CA CYS A 49 -23.48 -22.41 -21.93
C CYS A 49 -23.11 -23.45 -22.97
N ILE A 50 -22.54 -24.58 -22.52
CA ILE A 50 -22.12 -25.67 -23.41
C ILE A 50 -23.11 -26.81 -23.28
N VAL A 51 -23.57 -27.32 -24.41
CA VAL A 51 -24.49 -28.45 -24.51
C VAL A 51 -23.97 -29.52 -25.47
N GLY A 52 -24.51 -30.74 -25.39
CA GLY A 52 -24.19 -31.84 -26.29
C GLY A 52 -23.49 -33.02 -25.60
N SER A 53 -23.15 -34.03 -26.38
CA SER A 53 -22.65 -35.32 -25.87
C SER A 53 -21.28 -35.24 -25.17
N GLN A 54 -20.55 -34.15 -25.40
CA GLN A 54 -19.24 -33.90 -24.80
C GLN A 54 -19.30 -33.28 -23.38
N VAL A 55 -20.49 -32.90 -22.91
CA VAL A 55 -20.67 -32.38 -21.55
C VAL A 55 -20.52 -33.50 -20.54
N THR A 56 -19.60 -33.33 -19.58
CA THR A 56 -19.28 -34.36 -18.58
C THR A 56 -20.41 -34.54 -17.55
N ARG A 57 -20.32 -35.61 -16.74
CA ARG A 57 -21.32 -35.92 -15.71
C ARG A 57 -21.31 -34.95 -14.51
N GLY A 58 -20.28 -34.12 -14.38
CA GLY A 58 -20.08 -33.26 -13.21
C GLY A 58 -18.66 -33.31 -12.67
N TYR A 59 -18.44 -32.63 -11.56
CA TYR A 59 -17.17 -32.59 -10.86
C TYR A 59 -16.99 -33.81 -9.95
N LYS A 60 -15.84 -34.48 -10.04
CA LYS A 60 -15.55 -35.69 -9.25
C LYS A 60 -15.51 -35.36 -7.75
N GLY A 61 -16.39 -35.99 -6.97
CA GLY A 61 -16.45 -35.82 -5.52
C GLY A 61 -17.05 -34.49 -5.05
N GLN A 62 -17.72 -33.74 -5.94
CA GLN A 62 -18.29 -32.42 -5.64
C GLN A 62 -19.75 -32.33 -6.12
N PRO A 63 -20.71 -32.94 -5.41
CA PRO A 63 -22.12 -32.99 -5.83
C PRO A 63 -22.77 -31.60 -5.85
N ASP A 64 -22.47 -30.73 -4.87
CA ASP A 64 -23.08 -29.39 -4.78
C ASP A 64 -22.64 -28.48 -5.93
N LEU A 65 -21.34 -28.46 -6.24
CA LEU A 65 -20.81 -27.70 -7.38
C LEU A 65 -21.31 -28.28 -8.71
N THR A 66 -21.52 -29.60 -8.77
CA THR A 66 -22.12 -30.25 -9.94
C THR A 66 -23.56 -29.78 -10.14
N ALA A 67 -24.38 -29.75 -9.10
CA ALA A 67 -25.76 -29.27 -9.19
C ALA A 67 -25.82 -27.78 -9.57
N LEU A 68 -24.86 -26.97 -9.11
CA LEU A 68 -24.78 -25.54 -9.40
C LEU A 68 -24.37 -25.20 -10.85
N LYS A 69 -23.60 -26.08 -11.50
CA LYS A 69 -23.01 -25.81 -12.83
C LYS A 69 -23.57 -26.66 -13.96
N PHE A 70 -24.22 -27.77 -13.64
CA PHE A 70 -24.75 -28.73 -14.60
C PHE A 70 -26.26 -28.88 -14.43
N HIS A 71 -27.01 -28.33 -15.38
CA HIS A 71 -28.48 -28.32 -15.35
C HIS A 71 -29.01 -29.28 -16.42
N ASN A 72 -30.16 -29.93 -16.16
CA ASN A 72 -30.86 -30.69 -17.18
C ASN A 72 -31.96 -29.80 -17.76
N ILE A 73 -31.85 -29.46 -19.04
CA ILE A 73 -32.78 -28.59 -19.75
C ILE A 73 -33.49 -29.35 -20.87
N GLU A 74 -34.62 -28.82 -21.31
CA GLU A 74 -35.26 -29.25 -22.55
C GLU A 74 -34.87 -28.29 -23.68
N TRP A 75 -34.23 -28.82 -24.72
CA TRP A 75 -33.78 -28.03 -25.85
C TRP A 75 -34.12 -28.76 -27.14
N GLN A 76 -34.85 -28.08 -28.04
CA GLN A 76 -35.34 -28.67 -29.30
C GLN A 76 -36.10 -29.99 -29.10
N GLY A 77 -36.88 -30.10 -28.01
CA GLY A 77 -37.69 -31.28 -27.67
C GLY A 77 -36.88 -32.47 -27.12
N GLN A 78 -35.61 -32.28 -26.77
CA GLN A 78 -34.77 -33.29 -26.13
C GLN A 78 -34.29 -32.83 -24.76
N LYS A 79 -34.27 -33.76 -23.79
CA LYS A 79 -33.64 -33.52 -22.49
C LYS A 79 -32.13 -33.64 -22.63
N ILE A 80 -31.44 -32.52 -22.47
CA ILE A 80 -29.98 -32.43 -22.59
C ILE A 80 -29.37 -31.81 -21.34
N ARG A 81 -28.07 -32.05 -21.15
CA ARG A 81 -27.32 -31.44 -20.05
C ARG A 81 -26.63 -30.18 -20.53
N LEU A 82 -26.84 -29.11 -19.79
CA LEU A 82 -26.21 -27.81 -19.96
C LEU A 82 -25.11 -27.63 -18.91
N TYR A 83 -23.95 -27.14 -19.35
CA TYR A 83 -22.87 -26.71 -18.48
C TYR A 83 -22.69 -25.19 -18.56
N ARG A 84 -22.80 -24.51 -17.42
CA ARG A 84 -22.58 -23.06 -17.26
C ARG A 84 -21.09 -22.75 -17.13
N SER A 85 -20.50 -22.10 -18.13
CA SER A 85 -19.04 -21.91 -18.21
C SER A 85 -18.47 -20.85 -17.27
N GLY A 86 -19.29 -19.90 -16.83
CA GLY A 86 -18.87 -18.67 -16.14
C GLY A 86 -18.35 -17.56 -17.07
N ASP A 87 -18.22 -17.83 -18.38
CA ASP A 87 -17.76 -16.86 -19.37
C ASP A 87 -18.97 -16.14 -20.00
N ARG A 88 -18.87 -14.82 -20.25
CA ARG A 88 -19.90 -13.99 -20.87
C ARG A 88 -19.62 -13.83 -22.35
N GLY A 89 -20.66 -13.93 -23.19
CA GLY A 89 -20.53 -13.75 -24.63
C GLY A 89 -21.87 -13.61 -25.34
N PHE A 90 -21.82 -13.56 -26.66
CA PHE A 90 -23.01 -13.62 -27.53
C PHE A 90 -22.71 -14.38 -28.81
N LEU A 91 -23.75 -14.94 -29.42
CA LEU A 91 -23.67 -15.56 -30.74
C LEU A 91 -24.05 -14.53 -31.81
N ARG A 92 -23.22 -14.38 -32.84
CA ARG A 92 -23.53 -13.57 -34.03
C ARG A 92 -24.55 -14.30 -34.91
N ALA A 93 -25.22 -13.56 -35.79
CA ALA A 93 -26.20 -14.11 -36.74
C ALA A 93 -25.59 -15.18 -37.69
N ASP A 94 -24.27 -15.20 -37.85
CA ASP A 94 -23.52 -16.22 -38.61
C ASP A 94 -23.13 -17.44 -37.76
N GLY A 95 -23.62 -17.54 -36.52
CA GLY A 95 -23.38 -18.64 -35.58
C GLY A 95 -22.00 -18.61 -34.91
N ARG A 96 -21.20 -17.54 -35.09
CA ARG A 96 -19.89 -17.41 -34.44
C ARG A 96 -20.02 -16.84 -33.03
N LEU A 97 -19.22 -17.38 -32.11
CA LEU A 97 -19.16 -16.94 -30.72
C LEU A 97 -18.20 -15.75 -30.57
N SER A 98 -18.67 -14.71 -29.89
CA SER A 98 -17.85 -13.59 -29.41
C SER A 98 -17.78 -13.62 -27.88
N ILE A 99 -16.57 -13.74 -27.32
CA ILE A 99 -16.34 -13.76 -25.87
C ILE A 99 -16.14 -12.33 -25.38
N CYS A 100 -16.87 -11.96 -24.34
CA CYS A 100 -16.90 -10.61 -23.75
C CYS A 100 -16.24 -10.53 -22.36
N GLY A 101 -15.80 -11.66 -21.78
CA GLY A 101 -15.16 -11.72 -20.47
C GLY A 101 -15.78 -12.81 -19.60
N ARG A 102 -15.71 -12.66 -18.27
CA ARG A 102 -16.33 -13.57 -17.29
C ARG A 102 -17.42 -12.88 -16.49
N LEU A 103 -18.43 -13.64 -16.06
CA LEU A 103 -19.49 -13.15 -15.18
C LEU A 103 -18.96 -12.66 -13.82
N SER A 104 -17.81 -13.17 -13.38
CA SER A 104 -17.17 -12.85 -12.09
C SER A 104 -16.18 -11.68 -12.10
N ASP A 105 -15.90 -11.07 -13.25
CA ASP A 105 -14.68 -10.26 -13.38
C ASP A 105 -14.97 -8.74 -13.49
N ARG A 106 -15.70 -8.18 -12.51
CA ARG A 106 -15.69 -6.71 -12.23
C ARG A 106 -14.92 -6.39 -10.95
N GLU A 107 -13.83 -7.09 -10.74
CA GLU A 107 -12.91 -6.81 -9.65
C GLU A 107 -11.94 -5.70 -10.04
N VAL A 108 -11.98 -4.62 -9.27
CA VAL A 108 -11.05 -3.50 -9.42
C VAL A 108 -10.08 -3.49 -8.26
N LYS A 109 -8.81 -3.19 -8.54
CA LYS A 109 -7.83 -2.91 -7.50
C LYS A 109 -7.85 -1.42 -7.19
N LEU A 110 -8.47 -1.03 -6.08
CA LEU A 110 -8.53 0.36 -5.63
C LEU A 110 -7.75 0.52 -4.32
N ARG A 111 -6.72 1.37 -4.33
CA ARG A 111 -5.89 1.66 -3.14
C ARG A 111 -5.33 0.41 -2.44
N GLY A 112 -4.98 -0.61 -3.23
CA GLY A 112 -4.44 -1.89 -2.75
C GLY A 112 -5.50 -2.93 -2.37
N PHE A 113 -6.78 -2.58 -2.36
CA PHE A 113 -7.88 -3.50 -2.07
C PHE A 113 -8.47 -4.04 -3.37
N ARG A 114 -8.74 -5.35 -3.41
CA ARG A 114 -9.49 -6.00 -4.49
C ARG A 114 -10.97 -5.89 -4.15
N ILE A 115 -11.70 -5.12 -4.94
CA ILE A 115 -13.11 -4.82 -4.69
C ILE A 115 -13.92 -5.40 -5.84
N ASP A 116 -14.84 -6.29 -5.52
CA ASP A 116 -15.84 -6.80 -6.46
C ASP A 116 -16.99 -5.79 -6.57
N LEU A 117 -17.07 -5.10 -7.71
CA LEU A 117 -18.11 -4.10 -7.96
C LEU A 117 -19.50 -4.73 -8.07
N ALA A 118 -19.60 -5.97 -8.57
CA ALA A 118 -20.87 -6.65 -8.74
C ALA A 118 -21.46 -7.09 -7.40
N GLU A 119 -20.61 -7.51 -6.45
CA GLU A 119 -21.07 -7.83 -5.09
C GLU A 119 -21.51 -6.57 -4.34
N LEU A 120 -20.83 -5.44 -4.57
CA LEU A 120 -21.23 -4.16 -3.98
C LEU A 120 -22.56 -3.64 -4.57
N GLU A 121 -22.77 -3.78 -5.88
CA GLU A 121 -24.06 -3.49 -6.54
C GLU A 121 -25.19 -4.32 -5.92
N LYS A 122 -24.98 -5.64 -5.72
CA LYS A 122 -25.95 -6.53 -5.07
C LYS A 122 -26.25 -6.12 -3.63
N GLY A 123 -25.24 -5.74 -2.85
CA GLY A 123 -25.40 -5.28 -1.46
C GLY A 123 -26.25 -4.01 -1.38
N ILE A 124 -25.97 -3.03 -2.25
CA ILE A 124 -26.75 -1.79 -2.35
C ILE A 124 -28.20 -2.10 -2.75
N PHE A 125 -28.41 -3.03 -3.67
CA PHE A 125 -29.75 -3.41 -4.12
C PHE A 125 -30.56 -4.13 -3.02
N ARG A 126 -29.96 -5.10 -2.31
CA ARG A 126 -30.63 -5.88 -1.26
C ARG A 126 -31.06 -5.04 -0.06
N GLY A 127 -30.25 -4.04 0.32
CA GLY A 127 -30.50 -3.22 1.50
C GLY A 127 -31.51 -2.07 1.30
N ASN A 128 -32.00 -1.86 0.07
CA ASN A 128 -32.75 -0.64 -0.29
C ASN A 128 -33.89 -0.97 -1.27
N PRO A 129 -35.11 -1.28 -0.78
CA PRO A 129 -36.23 -1.71 -1.63
C PRO A 129 -36.71 -0.64 -2.62
N ASP A 130 -36.41 0.64 -2.34
CA ASP A 130 -36.76 1.77 -3.21
C ASP A 130 -35.83 1.90 -4.43
N ILE A 131 -34.71 1.17 -4.48
CA ILE A 131 -33.77 1.18 -5.59
C ILE A 131 -34.20 0.16 -6.65
N THR A 132 -34.48 0.61 -7.87
CA THR A 132 -34.85 -0.24 -8.99
C THR A 132 -33.66 -0.62 -9.87
N MET A 133 -32.61 0.22 -9.89
CA MET A 133 -31.37 -0.03 -10.64
C MET A 133 -30.16 0.56 -9.90
N VAL A 134 -29.03 -0.13 -9.98
CA VAL A 134 -27.75 0.31 -9.39
C VAL A 134 -26.59 0.03 -10.35
N SER A 135 -25.61 0.95 -10.40
CA SER A 135 -24.31 0.69 -11.00
C SER A 135 -23.20 1.35 -10.19
N VAL A 136 -22.15 0.61 -9.88
CA VAL A 136 -20.94 1.10 -9.21
C VAL A 136 -19.80 1.19 -10.22
N GLN A 137 -19.06 2.29 -10.19
CA GLN A 137 -17.89 2.52 -11.02
C GLN A 137 -16.71 3.11 -10.23
N VAL A 138 -15.51 2.96 -10.78
CA VAL A 138 -14.33 3.69 -10.34
C VAL A 138 -14.20 4.95 -11.20
N LEU A 139 -14.31 6.12 -10.59
CA LEU A 139 -14.13 7.42 -11.22
C LEU A 139 -13.06 8.19 -10.45
N GLN A 140 -12.02 8.65 -11.15
CA GLN A 140 -10.90 9.41 -10.56
C GLN A 140 -10.36 8.74 -9.27
N ASP A 141 -10.05 7.45 -9.34
CA ASP A 141 -9.54 6.65 -8.21
C ASP A 141 -10.44 6.63 -6.95
N SER A 142 -11.76 6.71 -7.16
CA SER A 142 -12.78 6.58 -6.10
C SER A 142 -13.99 5.79 -6.57
N LEU A 143 -14.62 5.03 -5.66
CA LEU A 143 -15.89 4.35 -5.94
C LEU A 143 -17.06 5.34 -5.97
N VAL A 144 -17.87 5.27 -7.01
CA VAL A 144 -19.10 6.05 -7.16
C VAL A 144 -20.24 5.10 -7.50
N ALA A 145 -21.33 5.15 -6.73
CA ALA A 145 -22.55 4.41 -7.00
C ALA A 145 -23.61 5.31 -7.64
N PHE A 146 -24.30 4.80 -8.64
CA PHE A 146 -25.42 5.45 -9.31
C PHE A 146 -26.68 4.63 -9.05
N VAL A 147 -27.72 5.25 -8.51
CA VAL A 147 -28.94 4.58 -8.05
C VAL A 147 -30.19 5.23 -8.68
N VAL A 148 -31.23 4.45 -8.92
CA VAL A 148 -32.51 4.90 -9.51
C VAL A 148 -33.65 4.44 -8.60
N PRO A 149 -34.69 5.27 -8.35
CA PRO A 149 -34.96 6.59 -8.93
C PRO A 149 -34.24 7.76 -8.24
N SER A 150 -34.34 8.97 -8.80
CA SER A 150 -33.72 10.20 -8.28
C SER A 150 -34.21 10.61 -6.88
N ALA A 151 -35.33 10.04 -6.43
CA ALA A 151 -35.91 10.25 -5.10
C ALA A 151 -35.19 9.46 -3.98
N VAL A 152 -34.27 8.55 -4.32
CA VAL A 152 -33.53 7.73 -3.35
C VAL A 152 -32.69 8.62 -2.43
N ASN A 153 -32.80 8.41 -1.12
CA ASN A 153 -31.98 9.08 -0.12
C ASN A 153 -30.56 8.50 -0.10
N CYS A 154 -29.64 9.13 -0.87
CA CYS A 154 -28.24 8.70 -0.96
C CYS A 154 -27.51 8.59 0.39
N ALA A 155 -27.89 9.38 1.40
CA ALA A 155 -27.26 9.34 2.72
C ALA A 155 -27.61 8.05 3.48
N GLU A 156 -28.88 7.65 3.44
CA GLU A 156 -29.35 6.39 4.05
C GLU A 156 -28.76 5.17 3.35
N VAL A 157 -28.67 5.19 2.01
CA VAL A 157 -28.03 4.11 1.24
C VAL A 157 -26.56 3.94 1.65
N LYS A 158 -25.84 5.06 1.84
CA LYS A 158 -24.44 5.08 2.24
C LYS A 158 -24.24 4.57 3.67
N GLU A 159 -25.15 4.95 4.58
CA GLU A 159 -25.12 4.47 5.97
C GLU A 159 -25.35 2.97 6.04
N ARG A 160 -26.36 2.43 5.33
CA ARG A 160 -26.64 0.99 5.30
C ARG A 160 -25.48 0.19 4.73
N ILE A 161 -24.95 0.56 3.57
CA ILE A 161 -23.84 -0.19 2.97
C ILE A 161 -22.59 -0.14 3.85
N SER A 162 -22.37 0.94 4.61
CA SER A 162 -21.23 1.05 5.54
C SER A 162 -21.27 0.10 6.74
N GLN A 163 -22.44 -0.48 7.03
CA GLN A 163 -22.59 -1.50 8.06
C GLN A 163 -22.24 -2.91 7.53
N ASP A 164 -22.43 -3.13 6.22
CA ASP A 164 -22.31 -4.45 5.59
C ASP A 164 -20.96 -4.67 4.86
N VAL A 165 -20.26 -3.60 4.49
CA VAL A 165 -18.98 -3.69 3.76
C VAL A 165 -17.86 -2.90 4.45
N PRO A 166 -16.59 -3.33 4.33
CA PRO A 166 -15.45 -2.58 4.87
C PRO A 166 -15.40 -1.15 4.34
N ALA A 167 -14.87 -0.22 5.15
CA ALA A 167 -14.82 1.21 4.82
C ALA A 167 -14.16 1.55 3.45
N HIS A 168 -13.26 0.71 2.94
CA HIS A 168 -12.63 0.89 1.63
C HIS A 168 -13.51 0.48 0.44
N SER A 169 -14.55 -0.33 0.68
CA SER A 169 -15.53 -0.79 -0.30
C SER A 169 -16.79 0.06 -0.31
N VAL A 170 -16.94 0.98 0.64
CA VAL A 170 -18.06 1.93 0.66
C VAL A 170 -17.88 2.97 -0.46
N PRO A 171 -18.88 3.20 -1.34
CA PRO A 171 -18.80 4.23 -2.36
C PRO A 171 -18.54 5.61 -1.73
N ALA A 172 -17.54 6.33 -2.25
CA ALA A 172 -17.21 7.68 -1.81
C ALA A 172 -18.40 8.62 -2.05
N ARG A 173 -19.09 8.43 -3.19
CA ARG A 173 -20.29 9.18 -3.61
C ARG A 173 -21.39 8.23 -4.06
N ILE A 174 -22.63 8.59 -3.76
CA ILE A 174 -23.83 7.95 -4.29
C ILE A 174 -24.66 9.03 -5.00
N ILE A 175 -25.01 8.79 -6.26
CA ILE A 175 -25.71 9.75 -7.13
C ILE A 175 -27.05 9.13 -7.53
N ALA A 176 -28.16 9.75 -7.12
CA ALA A 176 -29.48 9.34 -7.53
C ALA A 176 -29.83 9.93 -8.90
N LEU A 177 -30.32 9.10 -9.83
CA LEU A 177 -30.65 9.46 -11.21
C LEU A 177 -32.08 9.07 -11.53
N GLU A 178 -32.72 9.82 -12.43
CA GLU A 178 -34.06 9.49 -12.94
C GLU A 178 -34.04 8.17 -13.73
N LYS A 179 -32.95 7.90 -14.45
CA LYS A 179 -32.67 6.64 -15.15
C LYS A 179 -31.16 6.49 -15.35
N LEU A 180 -30.67 5.25 -15.42
CA LEU A 180 -29.30 5.02 -15.91
C LEU A 180 -29.29 5.09 -17.44
N PRO A 181 -28.25 5.68 -18.05
CA PRO A 181 -28.10 5.67 -19.49
C PRO A 181 -27.99 4.22 -19.96
N MET A 182 -28.77 3.90 -20.99
CA MET A 182 -28.81 2.58 -21.60
C MET A 182 -28.19 2.68 -22.99
N ASN A 183 -27.46 1.65 -23.39
CA ASN A 183 -26.99 1.53 -24.76
C ASN A 183 -28.16 1.15 -25.68
N ALA A 184 -27.91 1.13 -26.99
CA ALA A 184 -28.90 0.77 -28.00
C ALA A 184 -29.54 -0.62 -27.80
N ASN A 185 -28.99 -1.46 -26.92
CA ASN A 185 -29.44 -2.81 -26.62
C ASN A 185 -30.13 -2.91 -25.24
N GLY A 186 -30.54 -1.79 -24.64
CA GLY A 186 -31.29 -1.77 -23.37
C GLY A 186 -30.46 -2.14 -22.12
N LYS A 187 -29.13 -2.24 -22.23
CA LYS A 187 -28.22 -2.49 -21.11
C LYS A 187 -27.63 -1.17 -20.60
N ILE A 188 -27.22 -1.14 -19.34
CA ILE A 188 -26.53 0.02 -18.75
C ILE A 188 -25.27 0.35 -19.57
N ASP A 189 -25.22 1.59 -20.09
CA ASP A 189 -24.06 2.12 -20.80
C ASP A 189 -23.06 2.69 -19.79
N HIS A 190 -22.13 1.84 -19.36
CA HIS A 190 -21.14 2.21 -18.36
C HIS A 190 -20.21 3.34 -18.82
N ASN A 191 -19.96 3.49 -20.13
CA ASN A 191 -19.15 4.58 -20.67
C ASN A 191 -19.91 5.91 -20.60
N GLN A 192 -21.22 5.92 -20.88
CA GLN A 192 -22.04 7.11 -20.68
C GLN A 192 -22.20 7.46 -19.20
N ILE A 193 -22.31 6.47 -18.30
CA ILE A 193 -22.32 6.73 -16.85
C ILE A 193 -21.04 7.43 -16.40
N ALA A 194 -19.87 6.99 -16.88
CA ALA A 194 -18.59 7.62 -16.54
C ALA A 194 -18.53 9.10 -16.95
N LEU A 195 -19.26 9.46 -18.02
CA LEU A 195 -19.38 10.83 -18.53
C LEU A 195 -20.44 11.69 -17.80
N LEU A 196 -21.26 11.12 -16.91
CA LEU A 196 -22.24 11.90 -16.12
C LEU A 196 -21.59 12.66 -14.95
N SER A 197 -20.35 12.30 -14.59
CA SER A 197 -19.62 12.87 -13.44
C SER A 197 -19.22 14.36 -13.57
N PRO A 198 -18.90 14.90 -14.77
CA PRO A 198 -18.62 16.33 -14.93
C PRO A 198 -19.85 17.23 -15.14
N LEU A 199 -21.06 16.67 -15.35
CA LEU A 199 -22.21 17.44 -15.87
C LEU A 199 -23.48 17.42 -15.01
N ALA A 200 -23.59 16.56 -14.00
CA ALA A 200 -24.78 16.50 -13.15
C ALA A 200 -24.70 17.43 -11.92
N VAL A 201 -24.69 18.75 -12.15
CA VAL A 201 -25.11 19.74 -11.13
C VAL A 201 -26.10 20.70 -11.78
N GLY A 202 -27.38 20.33 -11.72
CA GLY A 202 -28.52 21.22 -11.88
C GLY A 202 -29.26 21.33 -10.53
N PRO A 203 -29.86 22.49 -10.21
CA PRO A 203 -30.33 22.79 -8.86
C PRO A 203 -31.62 22.03 -8.55
N GLN A 204 -31.62 21.16 -7.54
CA GLN A 204 -32.87 20.67 -6.96
C GLN A 204 -33.17 21.36 -5.62
N LYS A 205 -34.32 22.03 -5.63
CA LYS A 205 -34.94 22.73 -4.51
C LYS A 205 -35.66 21.73 -3.60
N SER A 206 -35.35 21.85 -2.30
CA SER A 206 -36.26 21.75 -1.15
C SER A 206 -37.19 20.55 -0.97
N ALA A 207 -36.96 19.82 0.13
CA ALA A 207 -37.89 19.59 1.24
C ALA A 207 -37.08 18.96 2.39
N GLN A 208 -37.18 19.26 3.68
CA GLN A 208 -37.97 20.20 4.46
C GLN A 208 -37.28 20.30 5.83
N ARG A 209 -37.33 21.48 6.46
CA ARG A 209 -36.84 21.73 7.82
C ARG A 209 -37.30 20.66 8.82
N VAL A 210 -36.36 20.07 9.55
CA VAL A 210 -36.56 19.77 10.97
C VAL A 210 -35.49 20.50 11.76
N THR A 211 -35.98 21.38 12.63
CA THR A 211 -35.23 22.27 13.50
C THR A 211 -34.72 21.52 14.72
N SER A 212 -33.44 21.70 15.07
CA SER A 212 -33.04 21.83 16.47
C SER A 212 -32.00 22.93 16.57
N ARG A 213 -32.44 24.02 17.20
CA ARG A 213 -31.63 25.18 17.57
C ARG A 213 -30.55 24.75 18.55
N GLN A 214 -29.29 25.03 18.25
CA GLN A 214 -28.37 25.59 19.23
C GLN A 214 -27.59 26.72 18.57
N ARG A 215 -28.12 27.93 18.78
CA ARG A 215 -27.58 29.21 18.35
C ARG A 215 -26.49 29.56 19.35
N ILE A 216 -25.22 29.34 19.01
CA ILE A 216 -24.13 29.94 19.78
C ILE A 216 -24.18 31.45 19.52
N SER A 217 -24.33 32.18 20.61
CA SER A 217 -24.60 33.61 20.68
C SER A 217 -23.52 34.42 19.97
N ARG A 218 -23.97 35.39 19.17
CA ARG A 218 -23.15 36.49 18.66
C ARG A 218 -22.88 37.42 19.83
N MET A 219 -21.71 37.27 20.45
CA MET A 219 -21.23 38.17 21.49
C MET A 219 -21.02 39.55 20.86
N LYS A 220 -21.86 40.51 21.29
CA LYS A 220 -21.62 41.94 21.10
C LYS A 220 -20.40 42.29 21.96
N LEU A 221 -19.40 42.93 21.35
CA LEU A 221 -18.43 43.74 22.06
C LEU A 221 -18.91 45.18 21.92
N ASP A 222 -19.03 45.83 23.08
CA ASP A 222 -19.44 47.22 23.22
C ASP A 222 -18.39 48.16 22.58
N ASP A 223 -18.89 49.32 22.17
CA ASP A 223 -18.11 50.48 21.74
C ASP A 223 -17.09 50.91 22.83
N ASP A 224 -15.99 51.53 22.39
CA ASP A 224 -14.88 52.11 23.16
C ASP A 224 -13.72 51.18 23.55
N ASP A 225 -12.80 50.90 22.61
CA ASP A 225 -11.38 51.30 22.76
C ASP A 225 -10.59 51.16 21.43
N LYS A 226 -9.79 52.18 21.15
CA LYS A 226 -8.73 52.34 20.14
C LYS A 226 -8.66 51.38 18.94
N MET A 227 -9.10 51.94 17.81
CA MET A 227 -8.82 51.53 16.43
C MET A 227 -7.31 51.39 16.14
N VAL A 228 -6.78 50.17 16.28
CA VAL A 228 -5.51 49.76 15.67
C VAL A 228 -5.81 49.29 14.24
N ARG A 229 -5.34 50.06 13.26
CA ARG A 229 -5.54 49.79 11.82
C ARG A 229 -4.88 48.45 11.44
N THR A 230 -5.68 47.42 11.17
CA THR A 230 -5.27 46.27 10.36
C THR A 230 -5.25 46.66 8.87
N PRO A 231 -4.33 46.16 8.04
CA PRO A 231 -4.29 46.50 6.60
C PRO A 231 -5.45 45.90 5.78
N TYR A 232 -6.24 44.99 6.35
CA TYR A 232 -7.30 44.26 5.64
C TYR A 232 -8.58 44.18 6.48
N PRO A 233 -9.74 44.68 6.00
CA PRO A 233 -11.03 44.41 6.65
C PRO A 233 -11.37 42.92 6.55
N CYS A 234 -11.97 42.32 7.58
CA CYS A 234 -12.31 40.88 7.66
C CYS A 234 -13.01 40.34 6.39
N LYS A 235 -13.90 41.15 5.79
CA LYS A 235 -14.57 40.86 4.51
C LYS A 235 -13.64 40.80 3.29
N ALA A 236 -12.55 41.57 3.28
CA ALA A 236 -11.57 41.55 2.19
C ALA A 236 -10.71 40.29 2.24
N LEU A 237 -10.34 39.82 3.43
CA LEU A 237 -9.61 38.56 3.60
C LEU A 237 -10.50 37.35 3.26
N GLU A 238 -11.76 37.37 3.69
CA GLU A 238 -12.78 36.40 3.28
C GLU A 238 -12.90 36.29 1.75
N SER A 239 -13.02 37.45 1.08
CA SER A 239 -13.10 37.50 -0.38
C SER A 239 -11.82 37.02 -1.07
N ALA A 240 -10.65 37.33 -0.52
CA ALA A 240 -9.37 36.92 -1.08
C ALA A 240 -9.15 35.40 -0.99
N VAL A 241 -9.35 34.81 0.19
CA VAL A 241 -9.20 33.36 0.40
C VAL A 241 -10.21 32.58 -0.44
N SER A 242 -11.46 33.04 -0.48
CA SER A 242 -12.51 32.39 -1.29
C SER A 242 -12.21 32.46 -2.79
N LYS A 243 -11.68 33.60 -3.27
CA LYS A 243 -11.25 33.75 -4.67
C LYS A 243 -10.12 32.81 -5.03
N LEU A 244 -9.10 32.70 -4.17
CA LEU A 244 -7.99 31.76 -4.36
C LEU A 244 -8.45 30.31 -4.43
N TRP A 245 -9.40 29.90 -3.57
CA TRP A 245 -10.01 28.57 -3.64
C TRP A 245 -10.73 28.33 -4.96
N MET A 246 -11.56 29.28 -5.40
CA MET A 246 -12.28 29.15 -6.66
C MET A 246 -11.35 29.04 -7.87
N GLU A 247 -10.25 29.81 -7.88
CA GLU A 247 -9.28 29.77 -8.98
C GLU A 247 -8.47 28.46 -8.99
N VAL A 248 -7.99 28.02 -7.83
CA VAL A 248 -7.18 26.80 -7.71
C VAL A 248 -8.01 25.54 -7.99
N LEU A 249 -9.27 25.52 -7.53
CA LEU A 249 -10.17 24.37 -7.69
C LEU A 249 -11.06 24.47 -8.94
N SER A 250 -10.95 25.55 -9.72
CA SER A 250 -11.81 25.84 -10.88
C SER A 250 -13.32 25.79 -10.56
N LEU A 251 -13.71 26.32 -9.39
CA LEU A 251 -15.09 26.35 -8.91
C LEU A 251 -15.83 27.59 -9.42
N LYS A 252 -17.11 27.45 -9.74
CA LYS A 252 -17.99 28.56 -10.16
C LYS A 252 -18.51 29.38 -8.97
N SER A 253 -18.52 28.81 -7.78
CA SER A 253 -18.97 29.44 -6.53
C SER A 253 -18.15 28.90 -5.36
N PRO A 254 -17.94 29.67 -4.28
CA PRO A 254 -17.22 29.18 -3.12
C PRO A 254 -18.01 28.04 -2.44
N PRO A 255 -17.32 27.01 -1.91
CA PRO A 255 -17.95 25.93 -1.16
C PRO A 255 -18.50 26.43 0.18
N ALA A 256 -19.35 25.64 0.83
CA ALA A 256 -19.87 25.98 2.16
C ALA A 256 -18.74 26.00 3.21
N ASP A 257 -18.95 26.76 4.29
CA ASP A 257 -17.94 27.09 5.31
C ASP A 257 -17.33 25.88 6.03
N ASP A 258 -18.06 24.76 6.06
CA ASP A 258 -17.69 23.49 6.68
C ASP A 258 -17.00 22.50 5.71
N VAL A 259 -17.06 22.77 4.40
CA VAL A 259 -16.46 21.92 3.37
C VAL A 259 -14.94 22.10 3.36
N THR A 260 -14.23 20.99 3.48
CA THR A 260 -12.76 20.98 3.41
C THR A 260 -12.26 21.15 1.99
N PHE A 261 -11.00 21.59 1.84
CA PHE A 261 -10.36 21.80 0.55
C PHE A 261 -10.35 20.52 -0.30
N PHE A 262 -10.21 19.38 0.35
CA PHE A 262 -10.21 18.07 -0.29
C PHE A 262 -11.62 17.62 -0.72
N GLU A 263 -12.64 17.88 0.11
CA GLU A 263 -14.05 17.63 -0.25
C GLU A 263 -14.52 18.54 -1.39
N ALA A 264 -13.95 19.75 -1.50
CA ALA A 264 -14.17 20.67 -2.60
C ALA A 264 -13.44 20.27 -3.91
N GLY A 265 -12.75 19.12 -3.94
CA GLY A 265 -12.04 18.60 -5.12
C GLY A 265 -10.54 18.89 -5.15
N GLY A 266 -9.97 19.43 -4.07
CA GLY A 266 -8.56 19.70 -3.93
C GLY A 266 -7.72 18.45 -3.64
N HIS A 267 -6.45 18.48 -4.03
CA HIS A 267 -5.43 17.48 -3.66
C HIS A 267 -4.12 18.18 -3.30
N SER A 268 -3.12 17.44 -2.80
CA SER A 268 -1.91 18.04 -2.20
C SER A 268 -1.12 18.98 -3.13
N ILE A 269 -1.17 18.77 -4.44
CA ILE A 269 -0.56 19.67 -5.44
C ILE A 269 -1.35 21.00 -5.50
N LEU A 270 -2.68 20.93 -5.57
CA LEU A 270 -3.54 22.11 -5.53
C LEU A 270 -3.47 22.83 -4.18
N LEU A 271 -3.31 22.10 -3.08
CA LEU A 271 -3.10 22.71 -1.76
C LEU A 271 -1.74 23.40 -1.67
N THR A 272 -0.71 22.85 -2.30
CA THR A 272 0.62 23.49 -2.40
C THR A 272 0.54 24.75 -3.26
N GLU A 273 -0.20 24.72 -4.37
CA GLU A 273 -0.43 25.91 -5.20
C GLU A 273 -1.28 26.95 -4.46
N LEU A 274 -2.32 26.52 -3.72
CA LEU A 274 -3.12 27.38 -2.87
C LEU A 274 -2.25 28.05 -1.79
N HIS A 275 -1.41 27.29 -1.08
CA HIS A 275 -0.46 27.81 -0.09
C HIS A 275 0.51 28.82 -0.70
N ARG A 276 1.08 28.50 -1.87
CA ARG A 276 1.98 29.39 -2.60
C ARG A 276 1.28 30.70 -2.96
N ARG A 277 0.04 30.64 -3.45
CA ARG A 277 -0.76 31.82 -3.79
C ARG A 277 -1.19 32.61 -2.57
N MET A 278 -1.62 31.95 -1.50
CA MET A 278 -1.93 32.61 -0.23
C MET A 278 -0.74 33.38 0.31
N THR A 279 0.45 32.79 0.28
CA THR A 279 1.68 33.42 0.79
C THR A 279 2.14 34.60 -0.08
N ASN A 280 1.89 34.53 -1.40
CA ASN A 280 2.33 35.57 -2.35
C ASN A 280 1.31 36.69 -2.56
N GLU A 281 0.02 36.37 -2.57
CA GLU A 281 -1.06 37.30 -2.91
C GLU A 281 -1.67 37.97 -1.68
N ILE A 282 -1.55 37.36 -0.48
CA ILE A 282 -1.97 37.95 0.79
C ILE A 282 -0.72 38.49 1.51
N VAL A 283 -0.50 39.80 1.42
CA VAL A 283 0.68 40.46 1.98
C VAL A 283 0.75 40.25 3.49
N GLY A 284 1.84 39.65 3.97
CA GLY A 284 2.08 39.38 5.39
C GLY A 284 1.59 38.01 5.89
N ALA A 285 0.95 37.20 5.04
CA ALA A 285 0.52 35.85 5.36
C ALA A 285 1.70 34.86 5.34
N LYS A 286 2.52 34.86 6.40
CA LYS A 286 3.59 33.87 6.63
C LYS A 286 3.01 32.59 7.22
N VAL A 287 2.17 31.88 6.47
CA VAL A 287 1.61 30.59 6.86
C VAL A 287 2.47 29.46 6.29
N SER A 288 2.74 28.41 7.08
CA SER A 288 3.40 27.22 6.54
C SER A 288 2.39 26.36 5.78
N LEU A 289 2.87 25.50 4.88
CA LEU A 289 2.01 24.54 4.18
C LEU A 289 1.27 23.63 5.17
N LEU A 290 1.91 23.29 6.31
CA LEU A 290 1.30 22.51 7.38
C LEU A 290 0.14 23.25 8.05
N ASP A 291 0.22 24.57 8.18
CA ASP A 291 -0.85 25.37 8.78
C ASP A 291 -2.08 25.43 7.87
N VAL A 292 -1.87 25.58 6.55
CA VAL A 292 -2.94 25.51 5.54
C VAL A 292 -3.57 24.11 5.51
N PHE A 293 -2.79 23.06 5.78
CA PHE A 293 -3.27 21.68 5.87
C PHE A 293 -4.11 21.43 7.14
N ARG A 294 -3.66 21.91 8.31
CA ARG A 294 -4.37 21.78 9.60
C ARG A 294 -5.66 22.59 9.66
N ASN A 295 -5.77 23.59 8.80
CA ASN A 295 -6.93 24.45 8.66
C ASN A 295 -7.54 24.23 7.27
N PRO A 296 -8.24 23.11 7.03
CA PRO A 296 -8.60 22.72 5.66
C PRO A 296 -9.86 23.41 5.13
N THR A 297 -10.51 24.29 5.88
CA THR A 297 -11.73 25.02 5.43
C THR A 297 -11.43 26.51 5.24
N ILE A 298 -12.20 27.18 4.38
CA ILE A 298 -12.07 28.62 4.12
C ILE A 298 -12.08 29.42 5.43
N VAL A 299 -13.04 29.14 6.32
CA VAL A 299 -13.16 29.82 7.62
C VAL A 299 -11.94 29.63 8.50
N LYS A 300 -11.41 28.40 8.59
CA LYS A 300 -10.21 28.12 9.41
C LYS A 300 -8.96 28.77 8.84
N GLN A 301 -8.84 28.86 7.52
CA GLN A 301 -7.71 29.54 6.86
C GLN A 301 -7.77 31.06 7.05
N ILE A 302 -8.97 31.64 6.98
CA ILE A 302 -9.18 33.07 7.29
C ILE A 302 -8.80 33.35 8.74
N ALA A 303 -9.24 32.52 9.69
CA ALA A 303 -8.89 32.67 11.10
C ALA A 303 -7.38 32.57 11.33
N LEU A 304 -6.73 31.56 10.75
CA LEU A 304 -5.28 31.39 10.79
C LEU A 304 -4.54 32.62 10.22
N ILE A 305 -4.88 33.05 9.01
CA ILE A 305 -4.21 34.18 8.35
C ILE A 305 -4.47 35.48 9.13
N GLY A 306 -5.68 35.66 9.67
CA GLY A 306 -6.01 36.78 10.57
C GLY A 306 -5.07 36.84 11.77
N THR A 307 -4.88 35.72 12.49
CA THR A 307 -3.98 35.67 13.66
C THR A 307 -2.52 35.94 13.30
N VAL A 308 -2.04 35.47 12.14
CA VAL A 308 -0.67 35.71 11.67
C VAL A 308 -0.45 37.18 11.29
N LEU A 309 -1.46 37.83 10.71
CA LEU A 309 -1.41 39.25 10.36
C LEU A 309 -1.45 40.16 11.59
N GLU A 310 -2.21 39.78 12.63
CA GLU A 310 -2.23 40.47 13.93
C GLU A 310 -0.89 40.34 14.67
N SER A 311 -0.28 39.16 14.61
CA SER A 311 1.02 38.87 15.24
C SER A 311 2.19 39.67 14.62
N ASN A 312 2.14 39.93 13.31
CA ASN A 312 3.17 40.70 12.59
C ASN A 312 3.04 42.23 12.75
N ALA A 313 1.93 42.73 13.30
CA ALA A 313 1.72 44.16 13.58
C ALA A 313 2.25 44.59 14.96
N SER A 314 2.58 43.64 15.83
CA SER A 314 3.12 43.89 17.18
C SER A 314 4.65 43.70 17.15
N VAL A 315 5.39 44.80 17.32
CA VAL A 315 6.85 44.77 17.55
C VAL A 315 7.14 43.97 18.83
N PHE A 316 7.69 42.76 18.67
CA PHE A 316 8.03 41.87 19.77
C PHE A 316 9.43 42.19 20.31
N THR A 317 9.49 42.72 21.53
CA THR A 317 10.70 42.70 22.37
C THR A 317 10.76 41.33 23.06
N PRO A 318 11.91 40.64 23.08
CA PRO A 318 11.98 39.29 23.62
C PRO A 318 11.80 39.30 25.16
N PRO A 319 10.98 38.41 25.74
CA PRO A 319 10.80 38.35 27.18
C PRO A 319 12.02 37.73 27.85
N THR A 320 12.51 38.39 28.89
CA THR A 320 13.44 37.82 29.87
C THR A 320 12.71 36.74 30.66
N TRP A 321 13.20 35.50 30.55
CA TRP A 321 12.66 34.36 31.29
C TRP A 321 13.13 34.40 32.75
N THR A 322 12.20 34.60 33.68
CA THR A 322 12.35 34.23 35.08
C THR A 322 11.42 33.05 35.37
N PRO A 323 11.91 31.96 35.99
CA PRO A 323 11.10 30.77 36.21
C PRO A 323 9.97 31.08 37.21
N ARG A 324 8.72 30.90 36.78
CA ARG A 324 7.57 30.79 37.68
C ARG A 324 7.03 29.37 37.65
N SER A 325 6.84 28.85 38.85
CA SER A 325 6.27 27.54 39.20
C SER A 325 4.91 27.33 38.54
N SER A 326 4.73 26.21 37.85
CA SER A 326 3.46 25.82 37.23
C SER A 326 2.43 25.35 38.27
N PRO A 327 1.13 25.63 38.07
CA PRO A 327 0.06 25.10 38.91
C PRO A 327 -0.22 23.63 38.61
N HIS A 328 -0.43 22.87 39.68
CA HIS A 328 -0.77 21.45 39.67
C HIS A 328 -2.00 21.14 38.81
N LEU A 329 -1.87 20.16 37.91
CA LEU A 329 -2.99 19.40 37.34
C LEU A 329 -2.83 17.95 37.77
N VAL A 330 -3.79 17.52 38.57
CA VAL A 330 -3.93 16.19 39.16
C VAL A 330 -4.25 15.19 38.05
N ALA A 331 -3.30 14.32 37.71
CA ALA A 331 -3.55 13.08 37.01
C ALA A 331 -3.03 11.94 37.89
N SER A 332 -3.90 10.97 38.16
CA SER A 332 -3.70 9.87 39.10
C SER A 332 -2.40 9.10 38.80
N SER A 333 -1.53 9.10 39.80
CA SER A 333 -0.29 8.37 39.90
C SER A 333 -0.50 6.85 39.93
N GLN A 334 -0.19 6.20 38.82
CA GLN A 334 0.56 4.95 38.82
C GLN A 334 1.77 5.12 37.90
N GLU A 335 2.69 6.00 38.33
CA GLU A 335 4.07 5.97 37.86
C GLU A 335 4.72 4.73 38.48
N ALA A 336 4.87 3.67 37.68
CA ALA A 336 5.87 2.66 37.97
C ALA A 336 7.22 3.38 38.00
N SER A 337 7.87 3.36 39.17
CA SER A 337 9.19 3.94 39.40
C SER A 337 10.16 3.55 38.29
N VAL A 338 10.58 4.52 37.48
CA VAL A 338 11.73 4.38 36.59
C VAL A 338 12.94 4.26 37.51
N SER A 339 13.35 3.04 37.81
CA SER A 339 14.63 2.79 38.46
C SER A 339 15.73 3.24 37.51
N ASP A 340 16.59 4.11 38.01
CA ASP A 340 17.77 4.63 37.34
C ASP A 340 18.78 3.48 37.20
N LYS A 341 18.55 2.59 36.23
CA LYS A 341 19.53 1.55 35.88
C LYS A 341 20.73 2.25 35.26
N SER A 342 21.86 2.21 35.95
CA SER A 342 23.15 2.65 35.41
C SER A 342 23.40 1.97 34.07
N LEU A 343 23.96 2.69 33.08
CA LEU A 343 24.43 2.12 31.82
C LEU A 343 25.46 0.98 32.01
N ASP A 344 26.01 0.82 33.21
CA ASP A 344 26.92 -0.27 33.60
C ASP A 344 26.20 -1.55 34.05
N ASP A 345 24.88 -1.53 34.26
CA ASP A 345 24.10 -2.73 34.57
C ASP A 345 23.80 -3.50 33.28
N PRO A 346 24.30 -4.74 33.11
CA PRO A 346 23.98 -5.52 31.93
C PRO A 346 22.51 -6.02 31.94
N SER A 347 21.83 -6.00 33.09
CA SER A 347 20.51 -6.61 33.34
C SER A 347 19.41 -6.20 32.34
N GLY A 348 19.06 -7.12 31.43
CA GLY A 348 17.96 -6.98 30.46
C GLY A 348 18.36 -6.34 29.12
N ARG A 349 19.65 -6.09 28.92
CA ARG A 349 20.24 -5.63 27.65
C ARG A 349 20.61 -6.82 26.79
N MET A 350 20.70 -6.59 25.48
CA MET A 350 20.94 -7.64 24.50
C MET A 350 22.23 -7.37 23.74
N ALA A 351 23.07 -8.37 23.59
CA ALA A 351 24.30 -8.32 22.83
C ALA A 351 24.10 -8.96 21.45
N ILE A 352 24.65 -8.33 20.41
CA ILE A 352 24.90 -8.98 19.13
C ILE A 352 26.28 -9.66 19.23
N VAL A 353 26.28 -10.99 19.12
CA VAL A 353 27.46 -11.83 19.35
C VAL A 353 27.92 -12.60 18.11
N GLY A 354 27.16 -12.54 17.02
CA GLY A 354 27.55 -13.11 15.74
C GLY A 354 26.85 -12.42 14.59
N LEU A 355 27.48 -12.40 13.42
CA LEU A 355 26.98 -11.75 12.23
C LEU A 355 27.47 -12.44 10.95
N ALA A 356 26.63 -12.44 9.93
CA ALA A 356 26.98 -12.87 8.58
C ALA A 356 26.05 -12.19 7.57
N GLY A 357 26.50 -12.05 6.33
CA GLY A 357 25.66 -11.47 5.28
C GLY A 357 26.37 -11.34 3.95
N ARG A 358 25.56 -11.22 2.90
CA ARG A 358 25.99 -11.05 1.51
C ARG A 358 25.26 -9.85 0.94
N PHE A 359 26.01 -9.01 0.24
CA PHE A 359 25.56 -7.73 -0.31
C PHE A 359 26.07 -7.57 -1.75
N PRO A 360 25.47 -6.71 -2.56
CA PRO A 360 25.97 -6.50 -3.92
C PRO A 360 27.43 -6.04 -3.91
N GLY A 361 28.30 -6.79 -4.56
CA GLY A 361 29.75 -6.56 -4.58
C GLY A 361 30.50 -6.93 -3.29
N ALA A 362 29.88 -7.69 -2.37
CA ALA A 362 30.50 -8.21 -1.16
C ALA A 362 29.89 -9.56 -0.75
N ASN A 363 30.70 -10.61 -0.75
CA ASN A 363 30.27 -11.98 -0.44
C ASN A 363 30.23 -12.30 1.05
N ASP A 364 30.81 -11.42 1.87
CA ASP A 364 30.79 -11.51 3.34
C ASP A 364 30.80 -10.11 3.98
N ILE A 365 30.82 -10.08 5.32
CA ILE A 365 30.79 -8.83 6.10
C ILE A 365 32.10 -8.06 5.99
N GLN A 366 33.23 -8.75 5.84
CA GLN A 366 34.54 -8.12 5.74
C GLN A 366 34.68 -7.37 4.41
N GLU A 367 34.32 -8.02 3.29
CA GLU A 367 34.26 -7.39 1.97
C GLU A 367 33.24 -6.24 1.94
N PHE A 368 32.14 -6.36 2.71
CA PHE A 368 31.15 -5.29 2.83
C PHE A 368 31.73 -4.08 3.56
N TRP A 369 32.43 -4.30 4.68
CA TRP A 369 33.13 -3.25 5.40
C TRP A 369 34.17 -2.53 4.52
N GLU A 370 34.98 -3.30 3.79
CA GLU A 370 35.97 -2.76 2.85
C GLU A 370 35.30 -1.91 1.76
N THR A 371 34.19 -2.39 1.20
CA THR A 371 33.40 -1.65 0.21
C THR A 371 32.89 -0.32 0.76
N LEU A 372 32.42 -0.29 2.01
CA LEU A 372 31.98 0.95 2.68
C LEU A 372 33.15 1.91 2.94
N MET A 373 34.28 1.40 3.43
CA MET A 373 35.48 2.19 3.72
C MET A 373 36.08 2.81 2.46
N GLU A 374 36.06 2.07 1.36
CA GLU A 374 36.51 2.53 0.04
C GLU A 374 35.46 3.40 -0.68
N LYS A 375 34.29 3.61 -0.07
CA LYS A 375 33.16 4.38 -0.64
C LYS A 375 32.72 3.86 -2.01
N ARG A 376 32.86 2.55 -2.23
CA ARG A 376 32.34 1.86 -3.42
C ARG A 376 30.87 1.53 -3.20
N GLY A 377 30.12 1.44 -4.30
CA GLY A 377 28.72 1.03 -4.28
C GLY A 377 28.51 -0.26 -5.05
N GLY A 378 27.70 -1.17 -4.51
CA GLY A 378 27.37 -2.45 -5.15
C GLY A 378 26.33 -2.39 -6.28
N ILE A 379 26.00 -1.19 -6.77
CA ILE A 379 24.96 -1.01 -7.78
C ILE A 379 25.56 -1.16 -9.18
N SER A 380 25.20 -2.24 -9.85
CA SER A 380 25.60 -2.53 -11.23
C SER A 380 24.75 -1.78 -12.25
N ASN A 381 25.32 -1.57 -13.43
CA ASN A 381 24.63 -1.02 -14.61
C ASN A 381 24.71 -2.04 -15.74
N SER A 382 23.58 -2.48 -16.29
CA SER A 382 23.61 -3.44 -17.40
C SER A 382 23.95 -2.83 -18.74
N GLY A 383 23.82 -1.50 -18.91
CA GLY A 383 23.91 -0.85 -20.22
C GLY A 383 22.91 -1.39 -21.27
N SER A 384 22.00 -2.29 -20.88
CA SER A 384 21.11 -3.00 -21.79
C SER A 384 19.83 -2.21 -22.03
N SER A 385 19.20 -2.41 -23.18
CA SER A 385 17.85 -1.91 -23.46
C SER A 385 16.79 -2.72 -22.69
N PRO A 386 15.60 -2.15 -22.43
CA PRO A 386 14.48 -2.89 -21.84
C PRO A 386 14.16 -4.14 -22.66
N THR A 387 14.03 -5.29 -22.00
CA THR A 387 13.63 -6.55 -22.64
C THR A 387 12.11 -6.61 -22.90
N GLU A 388 11.34 -5.73 -22.28
CA GLU A 388 9.89 -5.68 -22.34
C GLU A 388 9.43 -4.33 -22.95
N PRO A 389 8.34 -4.32 -23.75
CA PRO A 389 7.84 -3.09 -24.36
C PRO A 389 7.37 -2.09 -23.30
N MET A 390 7.80 -0.85 -23.43
CA MET A 390 7.46 0.23 -22.50
C MET A 390 6.17 0.93 -22.89
N ALA A 391 5.31 1.22 -21.92
CA ALA A 391 4.14 2.06 -22.12
C ALA A 391 4.49 3.56 -22.12
N VAL A 392 3.55 4.39 -22.60
CA VAL A 392 3.71 5.86 -22.60
C VAL A 392 3.88 6.37 -21.17
N GLY A 393 4.96 7.11 -20.92
CA GLY A 393 5.30 7.68 -19.60
C GLY A 393 6.16 6.77 -18.71
N GLU A 394 6.54 5.58 -19.20
CA GLU A 394 7.53 4.73 -18.55
C GLU A 394 8.95 5.08 -18.99
N GLN A 395 9.90 4.80 -18.10
CA GLN A 395 11.34 4.92 -18.29
C GLN A 395 12.02 3.63 -17.85
N PHE A 396 13.04 3.20 -18.57
CA PHE A 396 13.86 2.06 -18.17
C PHE A 396 15.03 2.55 -17.31
N VAL A 397 15.22 1.94 -16.16
CA VAL A 397 16.36 2.20 -15.26
C VAL A 397 17.27 0.97 -15.29
N PRO A 398 18.43 1.01 -15.97
CA PRO A 398 19.32 -0.16 -16.15
C PRO A 398 20.18 -0.46 -14.90
N ARG A 399 19.68 -0.18 -13.70
CA ARG A 399 20.45 -0.27 -12.45
C ARG A 399 19.79 -1.19 -11.45
N TYR A 400 20.60 -2.03 -10.81
CA TYR A 400 20.17 -2.97 -9.77
C TYR A 400 21.39 -3.40 -8.96
N GLY A 401 21.24 -3.58 -7.65
CA GLY A 401 22.28 -4.23 -6.82
C GLY A 401 22.07 -5.73 -6.80
N LEU A 402 22.77 -6.47 -7.67
CA LEU A 402 22.63 -7.93 -7.72
C LEU A 402 23.59 -8.59 -6.73
N LEU A 403 23.13 -9.67 -6.09
CA LEU A 403 24.04 -10.61 -5.45
C LEU A 403 24.74 -11.46 -6.52
N ASP A 404 26.01 -11.76 -6.29
CA ASP A 404 26.75 -12.70 -7.10
C ASP A 404 26.30 -14.14 -6.80
N ASP A 405 26.30 -14.98 -7.84
CA ASP A 405 26.01 -16.41 -7.78
C ASP A 405 24.81 -16.84 -6.91
N ILE A 406 23.66 -16.18 -7.06
CA ILE A 406 22.39 -16.53 -6.37
C ILE A 406 21.93 -17.99 -6.59
N GLY A 407 22.55 -18.69 -7.54
CA GLY A 407 22.29 -20.09 -7.84
C GLY A 407 23.11 -21.06 -6.99
N ALA A 408 24.28 -20.64 -6.49
CA ALA A 408 25.17 -21.47 -5.68
C ALA A 408 24.52 -21.88 -4.36
N PHE A 409 24.58 -23.19 -4.08
CA PHE A 409 24.10 -23.78 -2.84
C PHE A 409 24.63 -25.20 -2.70
N ASP A 410 25.27 -25.53 -1.58
CA ASP A 410 25.74 -26.89 -1.31
C ASP A 410 24.59 -27.76 -0.78
N ALA A 411 23.79 -28.29 -1.70
CA ALA A 411 22.66 -29.15 -1.37
C ALA A 411 23.08 -30.40 -0.57
N LYS A 412 24.27 -30.95 -0.84
CA LYS A 412 24.73 -32.19 -0.21
C LYS A 412 25.09 -31.95 1.25
N PHE A 413 25.75 -30.83 1.56
CA PHE A 413 26.02 -30.41 2.93
C PHE A 413 24.74 -30.36 3.77
N TRP A 414 23.66 -29.83 3.20
CA TRP A 414 22.36 -29.71 3.86
C TRP A 414 21.48 -30.98 3.82
N GLY A 415 21.98 -32.07 3.24
CA GLY A 415 21.23 -33.32 3.11
C GLY A 415 20.04 -33.24 2.15
N LEU A 416 20.08 -32.32 1.19
CA LEU A 416 19.06 -32.10 0.17
C LEU A 416 19.49 -32.73 -1.16
N SER A 417 18.53 -33.29 -1.89
CA SER A 417 18.78 -33.68 -3.27
C SER A 417 18.93 -32.46 -4.18
N GLU A 418 19.64 -32.61 -5.31
CA GLU A 418 19.75 -31.53 -6.31
C GLU A 418 18.37 -31.06 -6.81
N MET A 419 17.41 -31.99 -6.91
CA MET A 419 16.04 -31.67 -7.33
C MET A 419 15.32 -30.81 -6.29
N GLU A 420 15.48 -31.12 -5.01
CA GLU A 420 14.91 -30.31 -3.93
C GLU A 420 15.54 -28.92 -3.92
N ALA A 421 16.88 -28.84 -3.96
CA ALA A 421 17.60 -27.58 -3.98
C ALA A 421 17.20 -26.67 -5.16
N ARG A 422 17.00 -27.23 -6.36
CA ARG A 422 16.53 -26.47 -7.53
C ARG A 422 15.11 -25.91 -7.37
N ASN A 423 14.26 -26.57 -6.58
CA ASN A 423 12.90 -26.09 -6.33
C ASN A 423 12.82 -25.12 -5.14
N LEU A 424 13.87 -25.01 -4.34
CA LEU A 424 13.94 -24.06 -3.23
C LEU A 424 14.19 -22.64 -3.74
N ASP A 425 13.45 -21.69 -3.16
CA ASP A 425 13.68 -20.26 -3.34
C ASP A 425 15.16 -19.93 -3.00
N PRO A 426 15.90 -19.24 -3.89
CA PRO A 426 17.23 -18.71 -3.57
C PRO A 426 17.31 -18.00 -2.22
N GLN A 427 16.23 -17.30 -1.81
CA GLN A 427 16.17 -16.63 -0.51
C GLN A 427 16.38 -17.61 0.65
N LYS A 428 15.76 -18.79 0.59
CA LYS A 428 15.87 -19.82 1.64
C LYS A 428 17.24 -20.48 1.66
N ARG A 429 17.78 -20.74 0.46
CA ARG A 429 19.11 -21.33 0.27
C ARG A 429 20.19 -20.43 0.86
N MET A 430 20.23 -19.18 0.40
CA MET A 430 21.24 -18.23 0.86
C MET A 430 21.08 -17.90 2.34
N PHE A 431 19.85 -17.75 2.85
CA PHE A 431 19.64 -17.48 4.27
C PHE A 431 20.06 -18.66 5.16
N LEU A 432 19.89 -19.91 4.71
CA LEU A 432 20.33 -21.08 5.48
C LEU A 432 21.86 -21.08 5.65
N ASP A 433 22.62 -20.79 4.59
CA ASP A 433 24.07 -20.67 4.68
C ASP A 433 24.48 -19.50 5.59
N VAL A 434 23.89 -18.31 5.40
CA VAL A 434 24.19 -17.12 6.22
C VAL A 434 23.82 -17.32 7.69
N ALA A 435 22.72 -18.02 7.97
CA ALA A 435 22.32 -18.37 9.33
C ALA A 435 23.35 -19.31 9.99
N HIS A 436 23.87 -20.28 9.23
CA HIS A 436 24.91 -21.18 9.72
C HIS A 436 26.20 -20.43 10.03
N GLU A 437 26.65 -19.57 9.12
CA GLU A 437 27.84 -18.72 9.29
C GLU A 437 27.70 -17.79 10.50
N ALA A 438 26.54 -17.14 10.69
CA ALA A 438 26.31 -16.26 11.84
C ALA A 438 26.36 -17.01 13.18
N LEU A 439 25.88 -18.26 13.24
CA LEU A 439 25.99 -19.10 14.43
C LEU A 439 27.42 -19.56 14.69
N GLN A 440 28.19 -19.85 13.63
CA GLN A 440 29.62 -20.16 13.75
C GLN A 440 30.41 -18.95 14.26
N ASP A 441 30.15 -17.75 13.73
CA ASP A 441 30.76 -16.50 14.20
C ASP A 441 30.43 -16.24 15.68
N ALA A 442 29.20 -16.56 16.10
CA ALA A 442 28.78 -16.53 17.51
C ALA A 442 29.38 -17.65 18.39
N SER A 443 30.23 -18.51 17.83
CA SER A 443 30.78 -19.71 18.49
C SER A 443 29.71 -20.63 19.06
N ILE A 444 28.58 -20.79 18.36
CA ILE A 444 27.48 -21.67 18.72
C ILE A 444 27.51 -22.91 17.81
N GLU A 445 27.83 -24.06 18.40
CA GLU A 445 27.75 -25.33 17.70
C GLU A 445 26.31 -25.84 17.63
N THR A 446 25.81 -26.05 16.42
CA THR A 446 24.55 -26.76 16.17
C THR A 446 24.86 -28.23 15.90
N SER A 447 24.35 -29.15 16.73
CA SER A 447 24.49 -30.59 16.51
C SER A 447 23.13 -31.28 16.46
N LYS A 448 23.06 -32.42 15.77
CA LYS A 448 21.82 -33.23 15.71
C LYS A 448 21.43 -33.81 17.06
N ASP A 449 22.41 -34.03 17.94
CA ASP A 449 22.22 -34.68 19.24
C ASP A 449 21.90 -33.70 20.37
N ARG A 450 22.04 -32.38 20.14
CA ARG A 450 21.81 -31.34 21.13
C ARG A 450 20.73 -30.36 20.66
N SER A 451 19.55 -30.49 21.23
CA SER A 451 18.51 -29.46 21.13
C SER A 451 19.02 -28.13 21.69
N SER A 452 18.94 -27.07 20.89
CA SER A 452 19.26 -25.72 21.33
C SER A 452 18.01 -24.85 21.28
N ASN A 453 17.68 -24.19 22.39
CA ASN A 453 16.53 -23.29 22.52
C ASN A 453 16.81 -21.92 21.88
N ILE A 454 17.10 -21.96 20.57
CA ILE A 454 17.41 -20.80 19.75
C ILE A 454 16.18 -20.46 18.92
N GLY A 455 15.67 -19.25 19.07
CA GLY A 455 14.58 -18.73 18.24
C GLY A 455 15.09 -18.26 16.87
N VAL A 456 14.25 -18.35 15.84
CA VAL A 456 14.57 -17.97 14.45
C VAL A 456 13.57 -16.94 13.93
N PHE A 457 14.01 -15.71 13.73
CA PHE A 457 13.13 -14.60 13.32
C PHE A 457 13.66 -13.97 12.04
N VAL A 458 12.88 -14.05 10.96
CA VAL A 458 13.38 -13.69 9.62
C VAL A 458 12.43 -12.76 8.91
N GLY A 459 12.94 -11.62 8.44
CA GLY A 459 12.27 -10.77 7.47
C GLY A 459 12.41 -11.36 6.07
N GLU A 460 11.31 -11.76 5.43
CA GLU A 460 11.33 -12.40 4.10
C GLU A 460 10.57 -11.56 3.07
N ALA A 461 11.23 -11.23 1.95
CA ALA A 461 10.58 -10.61 0.81
C ALA A 461 9.73 -11.63 0.01
N HIS A 462 8.87 -11.13 -0.87
CA HIS A 462 7.99 -12.00 -1.64
C HIS A 462 8.79 -12.99 -2.51
N ASN A 463 8.45 -14.28 -2.42
CA ASN A 463 9.05 -15.34 -3.25
C ASN A 463 8.69 -15.14 -4.74
N SER A 464 9.59 -14.46 -5.45
CA SER A 464 9.50 -14.19 -6.89
C SER A 464 9.87 -15.43 -7.72
N TYR A 465 10.69 -16.32 -7.17
CA TYR A 465 11.16 -17.57 -7.80
C TYR A 465 10.02 -18.50 -8.22
N LYS A 466 8.95 -18.59 -7.41
CA LYS A 466 7.74 -19.38 -7.72
C LYS A 466 7.04 -18.96 -9.01
N HIS A 467 7.09 -17.68 -9.35
CA HIS A 467 6.44 -17.14 -10.55
C HIS A 467 7.30 -17.32 -11.81
N ALA A 468 8.61 -17.30 -11.62
CA ALA A 468 9.59 -17.38 -12.71
C ALA A 468 9.85 -18.81 -13.18
N THR A 469 9.72 -19.80 -12.28
CA THR A 469 10.05 -21.19 -12.59
C THR A 469 8.80 -22.02 -12.87
N LYS A 470 8.80 -22.75 -13.98
CA LYS A 470 7.85 -23.86 -14.17
C LYS A 470 8.34 -25.03 -13.31
N PRO A 471 7.56 -25.54 -12.35
CA PRO A 471 8.02 -26.64 -11.50
C PRO A 471 8.47 -27.82 -12.36
N CYS A 472 9.64 -28.37 -12.04
CA CYS A 472 10.15 -29.54 -12.71
C CYS A 472 9.26 -30.74 -12.36
N HIS A 473 8.35 -31.10 -13.27
CA HIS A 473 7.53 -32.32 -13.22
C HIS A 473 6.46 -32.38 -12.12
N GLY A 474 5.57 -33.36 -12.24
CA GLY A 474 4.46 -33.64 -11.32
C GLY A 474 3.08 -33.35 -11.91
N SER A 475 2.06 -33.94 -11.32
CA SER A 475 0.66 -33.62 -11.67
C SER A 475 0.30 -32.18 -11.28
N SER A 476 -0.81 -31.64 -11.82
CA SER A 476 -1.33 -30.34 -11.40
C SER A 476 -1.64 -30.29 -9.89
N PHE A 477 -2.01 -31.43 -9.30
CA PHE A 477 -2.22 -31.59 -7.86
C PHE A 477 -0.91 -31.47 -7.07
N GLU A 478 0.14 -32.20 -7.44
CA GLU A 478 1.42 -32.18 -6.73
C GLU A 478 2.07 -30.79 -6.76
N ARG A 479 1.97 -30.07 -7.88
CA ARG A 479 2.44 -28.67 -7.97
C ARG A 479 1.70 -27.76 -7.00
N ARG A 480 0.37 -27.88 -6.93
CA ARG A 480 -0.47 -27.08 -6.02
C ARG A 480 -0.18 -27.44 -4.56
N TYR A 481 -0.10 -28.73 -4.25
CA TYR A 481 0.16 -29.23 -2.91
C TYR A 481 1.55 -28.82 -2.41
N ARG A 482 2.59 -28.94 -3.24
CA ARG A 482 3.93 -28.45 -2.91
C ARG A 482 3.98 -26.94 -2.70
N SER A 483 3.20 -26.17 -3.46
CA SER A 483 3.12 -24.71 -3.27
C SER A 483 2.44 -24.32 -1.95
N LEU A 484 1.46 -25.11 -1.50
CA LEU A 484 0.76 -24.93 -0.23
C LEU A 484 1.59 -25.37 0.98
N LEU A 485 2.45 -26.38 0.80
CA LEU A 485 3.32 -26.92 1.84
C LEU A 485 4.73 -26.34 1.82
N ASP A 486 5.00 -25.33 0.98
CA ASP A 486 6.31 -24.71 0.92
C ASP A 486 6.63 -24.07 2.28
N PRO A 487 7.58 -24.61 3.06
CA PRO A 487 7.79 -24.18 4.43
C PRO A 487 8.33 -22.75 4.46
N ASN A 488 7.88 -21.94 5.41
CA ASN A 488 8.44 -20.61 5.62
C ASN A 488 9.95 -20.68 5.90
N ILE A 489 10.69 -19.62 5.54
CA ILE A 489 12.14 -19.59 5.69
C ILE A 489 12.60 -19.88 7.13
N SER A 490 11.89 -19.38 8.14
CA SER A 490 12.21 -19.60 9.55
C SER A 490 12.10 -21.08 9.95
N THR A 491 11.04 -21.75 9.50
CA THR A 491 10.80 -23.18 9.78
C THR A 491 11.81 -24.06 9.06
N PHE A 492 12.12 -23.73 7.80
CA PHE A 492 13.12 -24.43 7.01
C PHE A 492 14.51 -24.33 7.66
N THR A 493 14.91 -23.13 8.06
CA THR A 493 16.19 -22.90 8.76
C THR A 493 16.26 -23.60 10.10
N ALA A 494 15.21 -23.50 10.93
CA ALA A 494 15.15 -24.16 12.23
C ALA A 494 15.30 -25.69 12.11
N PHE A 495 14.65 -26.30 11.11
CA PHE A 495 14.75 -27.74 10.86
C PHE A 495 16.18 -28.16 10.50
N HIS A 496 16.81 -27.49 9.54
CA HIS A 496 18.14 -27.88 9.06
C HIS A 496 19.25 -27.61 10.09
N LEU A 497 19.07 -26.61 10.96
CA LEU A 497 20.01 -26.27 12.02
C LEU A 497 19.67 -26.91 13.38
N ASN A 498 18.59 -27.72 13.46
CA ASN A 498 18.10 -28.36 14.69
C ASN A 498 17.83 -27.37 15.85
N LEU A 499 17.15 -26.26 15.54
CA LEU A 499 16.82 -25.20 16.49
C LEU A 499 15.38 -25.35 16.97
N ASN A 500 15.18 -25.36 18.29
CA ASN A 500 13.90 -25.72 18.92
C ASN A 500 13.19 -24.54 19.60
N GLY A 501 13.71 -23.32 19.46
CA GLY A 501 13.03 -22.11 19.92
C GLY A 501 11.89 -21.67 18.98
N PRO A 502 11.21 -20.57 19.31
CA PRO A 502 10.17 -19.99 18.46
C PRO A 502 10.72 -19.64 17.08
N ASN A 503 9.98 -19.94 16.02
CA ASN A 503 10.37 -19.56 14.66
C ASN A 503 9.26 -18.79 13.95
N VAL A 504 9.59 -17.62 13.40
CA VAL A 504 8.63 -16.70 12.79
C VAL A 504 9.23 -16.04 11.55
N THR A 505 8.48 -16.10 10.45
CA THR A 505 8.74 -15.29 9.25
C THR A 505 7.86 -14.04 9.28
N ILE A 506 8.46 -12.88 9.04
CA ILE A 506 7.83 -11.56 9.12
C ILE A 506 7.90 -10.88 7.76
N ASN A 507 6.80 -10.25 7.37
CA ASN A 507 6.75 -9.38 6.19
C ASN A 507 6.00 -8.08 6.54
N THR A 508 6.77 -7.03 6.78
CA THR A 508 6.29 -5.65 6.96
C THR A 508 6.88 -4.74 5.88
N ALA A 509 7.06 -5.27 4.66
CA ALA A 509 7.78 -4.62 3.56
C ALA A 509 9.22 -4.22 3.95
N CYS A 510 9.62 -2.96 3.76
CA CYS A 510 11.01 -2.52 3.91
C CYS A 510 11.56 -2.63 5.35
N ALA A 511 10.72 -2.75 6.36
CA ALA A 511 11.13 -2.82 7.77
C ALA A 511 11.25 -4.25 8.33
N SER A 512 11.02 -5.28 7.50
CA SER A 512 10.81 -6.66 7.95
C SER A 512 11.94 -7.21 8.84
N SER A 513 13.21 -6.93 8.50
CA SER A 513 14.37 -7.39 9.27
C SER A 513 14.48 -6.73 10.65
N LEU A 514 14.18 -5.44 10.77
CA LEU A 514 14.18 -4.73 12.06
C LEU A 514 12.99 -5.12 12.93
N VAL A 515 11.84 -5.46 12.33
CA VAL A 515 10.71 -6.03 13.07
C VAL A 515 11.04 -7.44 13.55
N ALA A 516 11.77 -8.23 12.76
CA ALA A 516 12.30 -9.54 13.20
C ALA A 516 13.28 -9.40 14.38
N LEU A 517 14.15 -8.39 14.37
CA LEU A 517 15.00 -8.05 15.50
C LEU A 517 14.19 -7.71 16.75
N ASN A 518 13.15 -6.88 16.59
CA ASN A 518 12.26 -6.54 17.69
C ASN A 518 11.63 -7.78 18.33
N GLN A 519 11.12 -8.69 17.50
CA GLN A 519 10.51 -9.94 17.95
C GLN A 519 11.54 -10.84 18.66
N GLY A 520 12.73 -11.01 18.10
CA GLY A 520 13.79 -11.81 18.71
C GLY A 520 14.20 -11.29 20.10
N VAL A 521 14.39 -9.98 20.24
CA VAL A 521 14.68 -9.34 21.53
C VAL A 521 13.55 -9.58 22.54
N ASN A 522 12.29 -9.45 22.12
CA ASN A 522 11.15 -9.66 23.00
C ASN A 522 11.01 -11.13 23.42
N SER A 523 11.25 -12.09 22.52
CA SER A 523 11.19 -13.52 22.83
C SER A 523 12.30 -13.95 23.81
N ILE A 524 13.52 -13.38 23.71
CA ILE A 524 14.56 -13.58 24.74
C ILE A 524 14.10 -13.01 26.09
N ARG A 525 13.56 -11.78 26.11
CA ARG A 525 13.06 -11.15 27.35
C ARG A 525 11.91 -11.93 27.99
N ALA A 526 11.04 -12.50 27.17
CA ALA A 526 9.95 -13.35 27.59
C ALA A 526 10.41 -14.77 28.02
N LYS A 527 11.71 -15.07 27.88
CA LYS A 527 12.31 -16.39 28.15
C LYS A 527 11.72 -17.51 27.29
N GLU A 528 11.27 -17.17 26.09
CA GLU A 528 10.81 -18.14 25.10
C GLU A 528 12.00 -18.81 24.38
N CYS A 529 13.13 -18.11 24.30
CA CYS A 529 14.41 -18.63 23.80
C CYS A 529 15.59 -18.00 24.55
N ASP A 530 16.72 -18.71 24.59
CA ASP A 530 17.94 -18.23 25.26
C ASP A 530 18.82 -17.40 24.30
N VAL A 531 18.69 -17.68 23.00
CA VAL A 531 19.41 -17.04 21.90
C VAL A 531 18.39 -16.78 20.79
N ALA A 532 18.54 -15.69 20.06
CA ALA A 532 17.75 -15.44 18.85
C ALA A 532 18.68 -15.30 17.64
N LEU A 533 18.44 -16.13 16.62
CA LEU A 533 18.92 -15.92 15.27
C LEU A 533 17.92 -15.00 14.57
N VAL A 534 18.39 -13.81 14.19
CA VAL A 534 17.57 -12.78 13.54
C VAL A 534 18.16 -12.48 12.18
N GLY A 535 17.34 -12.32 11.15
CA GLY A 535 17.86 -11.87 9.87
C GLY A 535 16.84 -11.31 8.90
N GLY A 536 17.31 -11.01 7.70
CA GLY A 536 16.51 -10.49 6.61
C GLY A 536 17.05 -10.95 5.26
N VAL A 537 16.13 -11.24 4.33
CA VAL A 537 16.47 -11.59 2.96
C VAL A 537 15.51 -10.93 1.99
N SER A 538 16.08 -10.41 0.90
CA SER A 538 15.35 -9.92 -0.26
C SER A 538 16.13 -10.30 -1.50
N ILE A 539 15.59 -11.21 -2.31
CA ILE A 539 16.16 -11.57 -3.62
C ILE A 539 15.04 -11.55 -4.66
N VAL A 540 15.26 -10.83 -5.76
CA VAL A 540 14.33 -10.79 -6.89
C VAL A 540 14.80 -11.72 -7.99
N PHE A 541 13.92 -12.64 -8.39
CA PHE A 541 14.16 -13.64 -9.43
C PHE A 541 13.10 -13.56 -10.55
N PRO A 542 13.47 -13.72 -11.84
CA PRO A 542 14.83 -13.90 -12.34
C PRO A 542 15.67 -12.64 -12.12
N SER A 543 16.96 -12.82 -11.81
CA SER A 543 17.91 -11.73 -11.67
C SER A 543 18.03 -10.99 -12.99
N LYS A 544 17.25 -9.92 -13.14
CA LYS A 544 17.28 -9.03 -14.29
C LYS A 544 17.91 -7.72 -13.84
N LEU A 545 18.91 -7.28 -14.60
CA LEU A 545 19.44 -5.93 -14.41
C LEU A 545 18.45 -4.91 -14.98
N GLY A 546 17.99 -4.03 -14.09
CA GLY A 546 17.15 -2.89 -14.42
C GLY A 546 15.65 -3.19 -14.43
N GLY A 547 14.86 -2.11 -14.34
CA GLY A 547 13.42 -2.17 -14.24
C GLY A 547 12.74 -1.06 -15.03
N ILE A 548 11.53 -1.35 -15.51
CA ILE A 548 10.65 -0.35 -16.11
C ILE A 548 9.89 0.32 -14.96
N THR A 549 10.01 1.64 -14.86
CA THR A 549 9.35 2.47 -13.85
C THR A 549 8.70 3.66 -14.53
N ARG A 550 7.82 4.40 -13.85
CA ARG A 550 7.32 5.68 -14.37
C ARG A 550 8.18 6.84 -13.88
N VAL A 551 8.10 7.98 -14.56
CA VAL A 551 8.78 9.20 -14.09
C VAL A 551 8.07 9.69 -12.80
N LYS A 552 8.84 10.04 -11.75
CA LYS A 552 8.37 10.53 -10.43
C LYS A 552 7.75 9.49 -9.47
N VAL A 553 8.08 8.20 -9.60
CA VAL A 553 7.76 7.17 -8.57
C VAL A 553 8.99 6.91 -7.70
N ALA A 554 8.80 6.34 -6.50
CA ALA A 554 9.87 6.13 -5.50
C ALA A 554 11.12 5.40 -6.03
N TYR A 555 11.00 4.62 -7.11
CA TYR A 555 12.10 3.91 -7.76
C TYR A 555 12.51 4.61 -9.06
N SER A 556 13.17 5.76 -8.97
CA SER A 556 13.68 6.43 -10.17
C SER A 556 14.98 7.16 -9.92
N LEU A 557 16.06 6.80 -10.62
CA LEU A 557 17.12 7.77 -10.92
C LEU A 557 17.92 7.36 -12.17
N PRO A 558 18.15 8.29 -13.11
CA PRO A 558 19.17 8.20 -14.15
C PRO A 558 20.58 8.60 -13.66
N VAL A 559 20.71 9.11 -12.43
CA VAL A 559 21.96 9.68 -11.90
C VAL A 559 22.69 8.66 -11.02
N ALA A 560 24.01 8.66 -11.08
CA ALA A 560 24.89 7.63 -10.52
C ALA A 560 24.70 7.38 -9.02
N ASN A 561 24.48 6.12 -8.67
CA ASN A 561 24.36 5.57 -7.31
C ASN A 561 23.14 6.09 -6.53
N ALA A 562 22.70 5.36 -5.50
CA ALA A 562 21.72 5.88 -4.54
C ALA A 562 22.38 7.03 -3.76
N VAL A 563 22.24 8.26 -4.25
CA VAL A 563 22.88 9.41 -3.62
C VAL A 563 21.98 9.92 -2.49
N HIS A 564 22.27 9.48 -1.28
CA HIS A 564 21.63 9.96 -0.06
C HIS A 564 21.89 11.47 0.12
N TRP A 565 20.86 12.21 0.57
CA TRP A 565 20.95 13.61 1.02
C TRP A 565 21.32 14.69 -0.02
N MET A 566 21.31 14.41 -1.32
CA MET A 566 21.45 15.46 -2.35
C MET A 566 20.11 16.09 -2.74
N ARG A 567 20.14 17.39 -3.04
CA ARG A 567 18.97 18.18 -3.51
C ARG A 567 18.34 17.62 -4.80
N ALA A 568 19.04 16.73 -5.51
CA ALA A 568 18.64 16.10 -6.76
C ALA A 568 18.31 14.59 -6.65
N ALA A 569 18.16 14.03 -5.44
CA ALA A 569 17.74 12.64 -5.29
C ALA A 569 16.31 12.44 -5.84
N MET A 570 16.10 11.50 -6.77
CA MET A 570 14.79 11.26 -7.40
C MET A 570 14.18 9.88 -7.09
N GLY A 571 14.79 9.09 -6.20
CA GLY A 571 14.28 7.76 -5.82
C GLY A 571 15.37 6.79 -5.34
N SER A 572 14.99 5.54 -5.09
CA SER A 572 15.87 4.44 -4.69
C SER A 572 16.14 3.45 -5.83
N VAL A 573 17.26 2.72 -5.74
CA VAL A 573 17.60 1.61 -6.63
C VAL A 573 17.41 0.32 -5.85
N PRO A 574 16.62 -0.66 -6.36
CA PRO A 574 16.44 -1.94 -5.69
C PRO A 574 17.74 -2.76 -5.69
N SER A 575 17.87 -3.61 -4.69
CA SER A 575 19.01 -4.51 -4.53
C SER A 575 18.60 -5.81 -3.84
N ASP A 576 19.35 -6.86 -4.14
CA ASP A 576 19.33 -8.12 -3.42
C ASP A 576 20.25 -8.01 -2.18
N ALA A 577 19.87 -8.64 -1.08
CA ALA A 577 20.71 -8.76 0.11
C ALA A 577 20.21 -9.89 1.02
N VAL A 578 21.13 -10.48 1.78
CA VAL A 578 20.83 -11.42 2.85
C VAL A 578 21.75 -11.16 4.03
N ALA A 579 21.22 -11.12 5.25
CA ALA A 579 22.02 -10.96 6.45
C ALA A 579 21.37 -11.62 7.67
N ALA A 580 22.19 -12.07 8.61
CA ALA A 580 21.76 -12.60 9.89
C ALA A 580 22.67 -12.11 11.02
N VAL A 581 22.09 -11.97 12.21
CA VAL A 581 22.76 -11.66 13.46
C VAL A 581 22.29 -12.61 14.56
N VAL A 582 23.17 -12.88 15.52
CA VAL A 582 22.88 -13.71 16.68
C VAL A 582 22.82 -12.84 17.92
N ILE A 583 21.71 -12.92 18.65
CA ILE A 583 21.41 -12.09 19.82
C ILE A 583 21.37 -12.95 21.08
N LYS A 584 22.00 -12.48 22.15
CA LYS A 584 21.97 -13.08 23.50
C LYS A 584 21.74 -12.02 24.58
N PRO A 585 21.28 -12.39 25.77
CA PRO A 585 21.40 -11.52 26.94
C PRO A 585 22.86 -11.07 27.14
N LEU A 586 23.06 -9.79 27.45
CA LEU A 586 24.40 -9.21 27.58
C LEU A 586 25.21 -9.86 28.71
N GLU A 587 24.55 -10.20 29.82
CA GLU A 587 25.14 -10.86 30.98
C GLU A 587 25.74 -12.21 30.56
N THR A 588 24.95 -13.02 29.85
CA THR A 588 25.38 -14.33 29.34
C THR A 588 26.51 -14.20 28.31
N ALA A 589 26.48 -13.16 27.47
CA ALA A 589 27.54 -12.91 26.51
C ALA A 589 28.87 -12.55 27.19
N ILE A 590 28.84 -11.72 28.24
CA ILE A 590 30.01 -11.37 29.06
C ILE A 590 30.56 -12.60 29.77
N GLU A 591 29.69 -13.41 30.38
CA GLU A 591 30.09 -14.65 31.07
C GLU A 591 30.74 -15.66 30.12
N ALA A 592 30.23 -15.77 28.89
CA ALA A 592 30.77 -16.63 27.86
C ALA A 592 32.14 -16.17 27.34
N LYS A 593 32.59 -14.94 27.66
CA LYS A 593 33.84 -14.33 27.19
C LYS A 593 34.01 -14.37 25.65
N GLY A 594 32.88 -14.35 24.94
CA GLY A 594 32.85 -14.27 23.48
C GLY A 594 32.99 -12.84 22.97
N TYR A 595 33.10 -12.69 21.66
CA TYR A 595 33.05 -11.38 21.03
C TYR A 595 31.65 -10.77 21.13
N ILE A 596 31.59 -9.48 21.45
CA ILE A 596 30.36 -8.69 21.48
C ILE A 596 30.55 -7.55 20.47
N TYR A 597 29.81 -7.59 19.36
CA TYR A 597 29.90 -6.58 18.30
C TYR A 597 29.20 -5.29 18.69
N SER A 598 28.03 -5.39 19.33
CA SER A 598 27.26 -4.24 19.79
C SER A 598 26.25 -4.65 20.85
N VAL A 599 25.74 -3.64 21.57
CA VAL A 599 24.67 -3.78 22.55
C VAL A 599 23.43 -3.07 22.04
N ILE A 600 22.29 -3.75 22.08
CA ILE A 600 20.97 -3.21 21.75
C ILE A 600 20.40 -2.62 23.05
N GLU A 601 20.53 -1.31 23.20
CA GLU A 601 19.98 -0.59 24.36
C GLU A 601 18.45 -0.56 24.32
N GLY A 602 17.91 -0.13 23.18
CA GLY A 602 16.49 0.11 23.01
C GLY A 602 16.00 -0.25 21.62
N GLN A 603 14.77 -0.75 21.56
CA GLN A 603 14.04 -0.96 20.32
C GLN A 603 12.63 -0.39 20.46
N ALA A 604 11.97 -0.14 19.33
CA ALA A 604 10.53 0.02 19.26
C ALA A 604 10.05 -0.26 17.83
N VAL A 605 8.80 -0.70 17.72
CA VAL A 605 8.05 -0.75 16.47
C VAL A 605 6.82 0.14 16.62
N GLY A 606 6.55 0.94 15.60
CA GLY A 606 5.40 1.85 15.55
C GLY A 606 4.74 1.84 14.18
N THR A 607 3.54 2.40 14.11
CA THR A 607 2.81 2.63 12.88
C THR A 607 2.45 4.09 12.77
N ASP A 608 2.47 4.60 11.55
CA ASP A 608 2.20 6.01 11.27
C ASP A 608 0.71 6.38 11.49
N GLY A 609 -0.21 5.40 11.52
CA GLY A 609 -1.65 5.67 11.54
C GLY A 609 -2.11 6.41 10.28
N SER A 610 -3.15 7.24 10.37
CA SER A 610 -3.67 8.05 9.25
C SER A 610 -3.81 9.54 9.57
N THR A 611 -3.52 9.96 10.80
CA THR A 611 -3.86 11.29 11.32
C THR A 611 -3.14 12.43 10.61
N ASP A 612 -1.90 12.24 10.19
CA ASP A 612 -1.08 13.26 9.52
C ASP A 612 -0.48 12.78 8.18
N LYS A 613 -1.02 11.69 7.61
CA LYS A 613 -0.58 11.15 6.32
C LYS A 613 -1.54 11.56 5.20
N PRO A 614 -1.05 12.17 4.10
CA PRO A 614 -1.87 12.47 2.93
C PRO A 614 -2.12 11.24 2.03
N GLY A 615 -1.49 10.10 2.32
CA GLY A 615 -1.68 8.86 1.57
C GLY A 615 -1.05 7.66 2.28
N PHE A 616 -1.49 6.46 1.90
CA PHE A 616 -1.07 5.21 2.54
C PHE A 616 0.46 5.01 2.51
N THR A 617 1.08 5.26 1.35
CA THR A 617 2.52 5.09 1.13
C THR A 617 3.37 6.27 1.60
N VAL A 618 2.76 7.36 2.06
CA VAL A 618 3.48 8.55 2.51
C VAL A 618 3.92 8.34 3.97
N PRO A 619 5.23 8.38 4.28
CA PRO A 619 5.67 8.21 5.66
C PRO A 619 5.24 9.39 6.55
N SER A 620 4.98 9.12 7.83
CA SER A 620 4.68 10.15 8.84
C SER A 620 5.94 10.56 9.61
N ALA A 621 6.28 11.85 9.58
CA ALA A 621 7.37 12.38 10.40
C ALA A 621 7.05 12.28 11.90
N THR A 622 5.78 12.45 12.30
CA THR A 622 5.39 12.34 13.71
C THR A 622 5.41 10.88 14.18
N GLY A 623 4.94 9.94 13.34
CA GLY A 623 5.00 8.50 13.61
C GLY A 623 6.44 7.99 13.77
N GLN A 624 7.34 8.43 12.89
CA GLN A 624 8.77 8.13 13.00
C GLN A 624 9.38 8.69 14.28
N ALA A 625 9.16 9.99 14.58
CA ALA A 625 9.67 10.62 15.79
C ALA A 625 9.15 9.92 17.07
N ALA A 626 7.85 9.58 17.11
CA ALA A 626 7.26 8.86 18.23
C ALA A 626 7.89 7.48 18.42
N THR A 627 8.17 6.76 17.33
CA THR A 627 8.82 5.44 17.37
C THR A 627 10.26 5.53 17.88
N VAL A 628 11.03 6.51 17.40
CA VAL A 628 12.42 6.76 17.86
C VAL A 628 12.43 7.11 19.35
N LEU A 629 11.58 8.04 19.78
CA LEU A 629 11.47 8.42 21.20
C LEU A 629 11.04 7.23 22.07
N ARG A 630 10.17 6.35 21.57
CA ARG A 630 9.80 5.12 22.27
C ARG A 630 10.99 4.17 22.40
N ALA A 631 11.82 4.01 21.36
CA ALA A 631 13.01 3.18 21.42
C ALA A 631 14.03 3.71 22.45
N MET A 632 14.26 5.03 22.46
CA MET A 632 15.11 5.70 23.45
C MET A 632 14.59 5.47 24.88
N ARG A 633 13.29 5.68 25.11
CA ARG A 633 12.66 5.42 26.43
C ARG A 633 12.78 3.96 26.84
N ASN A 634 12.55 3.02 25.92
CA ASN A 634 12.67 1.59 26.20
C ASN A 634 14.11 1.17 26.56
N GLY A 635 15.11 1.88 26.04
CA GLY A 635 16.52 1.64 26.35
C GLY A 635 17.10 2.51 27.45
N ASN A 636 16.30 3.40 28.06
CA ASN A 636 16.76 4.41 29.01
C ASN A 636 17.96 5.25 28.48
N VAL A 637 17.98 5.55 27.18
CA VAL A 637 19.07 6.29 26.52
C VAL A 637 18.68 7.76 26.37
N GLN A 638 19.59 8.67 26.74
CA GLN A 638 19.44 10.12 26.54
C GLN A 638 19.74 10.52 25.08
N PRO A 639 19.27 11.69 24.59
CA PRO A 639 19.36 12.08 23.17
C PRO A 639 20.78 12.41 22.66
N GLU A 640 21.84 12.08 23.39
CA GLU A 640 23.23 12.17 22.91
C GLU A 640 23.52 11.01 21.94
N ILE A 641 23.01 11.13 20.71
CA ILE A 641 23.27 10.19 19.61
C ILE A 641 24.34 10.78 18.69
N ASP A 642 25.49 10.12 18.60
CA ASP A 642 26.59 10.52 17.72
C ASP A 642 26.33 10.20 16.24
N GLN A 643 25.64 9.09 15.98
CA GLN A 643 25.41 8.59 14.62
C GLN A 643 23.99 8.03 14.44
N VAL A 644 23.37 8.39 13.31
CA VAL A 644 22.09 7.86 12.87
C VAL A 644 22.26 7.24 11.48
N CYS A 645 21.90 5.97 11.34
CA CYS A 645 21.78 5.32 10.04
C CYS A 645 20.33 5.48 9.54
N GLY A 646 20.10 6.29 8.51
CA GLY A 646 18.75 6.48 7.97
C GLY A 646 18.69 7.23 6.64
N ASP A 647 17.66 6.96 5.85
CA ASP A 647 17.58 7.38 4.44
C ASP A 647 16.91 8.76 4.24
N THR A 648 16.18 9.26 5.24
CA THR A 648 15.45 10.54 5.18
C THR A 648 15.68 11.39 6.41
N TRP A 649 16.63 12.32 6.33
CA TRP A 649 16.68 13.46 7.24
C TRP A 649 16.28 14.72 6.46
N GLN A 650 15.05 15.19 6.65
CA GLN A 650 14.69 16.54 6.19
C GLN A 650 15.41 17.55 7.08
N ARG A 651 16.28 18.37 6.48
CA ARG A 651 17.07 19.44 7.14
C ARG A 651 16.27 20.51 7.91
N ASN A 652 14.96 20.37 8.10
CA ASN A 652 14.10 21.37 8.75
C ASN A 652 13.86 21.14 10.25
N THR A 653 14.43 20.10 10.86
CA THR A 653 14.49 20.00 12.32
C THR A 653 15.76 20.69 12.84
N SER A 654 15.60 21.92 13.30
CA SER A 654 16.63 22.72 13.96
C SER A 654 17.01 22.13 15.33
N TRP A 655 17.80 21.07 15.34
CA TRP A 655 18.60 20.74 16.52
C TRP A 655 19.85 21.64 16.49
N ARG A 656 19.89 22.62 17.40
CA ARG A 656 21.10 23.43 17.60
C ARG A 656 22.23 22.48 18.00
N ARG A 657 23.28 22.41 17.17
CA ARG A 657 24.62 22.00 17.64
C ARG A 657 24.96 22.91 18.83
N TYR A 658 24.92 22.39 20.03
CA TYR A 658 25.68 22.98 21.14
C TYR A 658 27.14 22.56 20.95
N GLY A 659 27.81 23.21 19.99
CA GLY A 659 29.26 23.21 19.92
C GLY A 659 29.78 24.25 20.88
N GLY A 660 30.35 23.82 22.01
CA GLY A 660 31.27 24.65 22.77
C GLY A 660 32.51 24.96 21.91
N PRO A 661 33.15 26.12 22.10
CA PRO A 661 34.30 26.51 21.30
C PRO A 661 35.52 25.67 21.70
N MET A 662 36.09 24.94 20.75
CA MET A 662 37.49 24.52 20.81
C MET A 662 38.30 25.41 19.87
N ALA A 663 39.21 26.17 20.49
CA ALA A 663 40.39 26.90 19.99
C ALA A 663 40.29 27.63 18.63
#